data_AF-A0AA35JKY4-F1
#
_entry.id   AF-A0AA35JKY4-F1
#
_cell.length_a   1.000
_cell.length_b   1.000
_cell.length_c   1.000
_cell.angle_alpha   90.00
_cell.angle_beta   90.00
_cell.angle_gamma   90.00
#
_symmetry.space_group_name_H-M   'P 1'
#
loop_
_entity.id
_entity.type
_entity.pdbx_description
1 polymer ?
#
loop_
_entity_poly.entity_id
_entity_poly.type
_entity_poly.pdbx_seq_one_letter_code
_entity_poly.pdbx_strand_id
1 'polypeptide(L)'
;MKSIFKRCSSTHIGKLIKDSLNISELLPQLERKSSLHKHFLNAKRTNSITDKWLKDALRRKDKLHEDELQNVNLRLTVVLTTLQKLRTTYKPALYFALLNRIGTGHIKWLNKSGQQIDTPIYGRLPLEFYHELSNMLYSISLRRVNDRIALAKFSLQLLDRYYFLKANSFSGKKKFQSNAKFLRNCSLLVTKSESIYYLEAMQELFRENAEGPLLVSLTQLAFYVETCQWTNVLECLYSCIVDFDPEISNTHDRDIQTLELFSSYLAKSLELLVTQGMENEVCQILTSLSSRWNFHFDQHDSSNLVQLCENYCCFKIIETLNKISFVSAKTRHFEMVNSSSEVNLKQCVDLLAKKNFQPFEQKSFLRSLSFKLKDLPPSVEVWKQYIDEFDDYMQTESMSLPLRAFFVDILLNRLATHKSFNFMLLIVEHMIYERNLWQPFLMTENIIDNKENSSFHYFFHAMSRAASAKISLLTLFNRLKVIGYQFSVHDFLSMLKPCKYYSDCDYFYFVFYNLLSTHSHKFLYFDKFSDKFLWRLPNQVVDVISGWLSNMEIGLQENTDRLVQITDDVKEWYLEERLNHPEETTIPPINKAKLRNIFGEEETFFDMDFETFQDCGEKRSGEARLQHLFSASDGHYNLEFDLSYSKRIEDLLSYISSQKQQQKK
;
A
#
# COMPACT_ATOMS: atom_id res chain seq x y z
N MET A 1 11.10 5.20 31.97
CA MET A 1 10.68 6.61 31.83
C MET A 1 9.18 6.70 31.54
N LYS A 2 8.46 7.62 32.19
CA LYS A 2 7.02 7.88 32.02
C LYS A 2 6.72 8.42 30.62
N SER A 3 6.21 7.59 29.72
CA SER A 3 5.65 8.01 28.44
C SER A 3 4.19 8.45 28.64
N ILE A 4 3.97 9.76 28.71
CA ILE A 4 2.63 10.36 28.59
C ILE A 4 2.24 10.30 27.11
N PHE A 5 1.94 9.09 26.63
CA PHE A 5 1.03 8.93 25.49
C PHE A 5 -0.36 9.31 26.02
N LYS A 6 -0.72 10.59 25.88
CA LYS A 6 -2.12 11.02 25.94
C LYS A 6 -2.85 10.28 24.81
N ARG A 7 -3.40 9.11 25.14
CA ARG A 7 -4.44 8.41 24.40
C ARG A 7 -5.61 9.39 24.21
N CYS A 8 -5.66 10.07 23.08
CA CYS A 8 -6.94 10.52 22.52
C CYS A 8 -7.64 9.26 22.03
N SER A 9 -8.36 8.59 22.93
CA SER A 9 -9.07 7.35 22.63
C SER A 9 -10.17 7.60 21.59
N SER A 10 -10.31 6.67 20.65
CA SER A 10 -11.37 6.59 19.64
C SER A 10 -12.80 6.74 20.22
N THR A 11 -12.97 6.33 21.49
CA THR A 11 -14.19 6.52 22.28
C THR A 11 -14.60 7.99 22.46
N HIS A 12 -13.67 8.94 22.43
CA HIS A 12 -13.98 10.35 22.67
C HIS A 12 -14.63 11.03 21.44
N ILE A 13 -14.27 10.65 20.21
CA ILE A 13 -14.89 11.19 18.99
C ILE A 13 -16.26 10.54 18.77
N GLY A 14 -16.38 9.22 18.92
CA GLY A 14 -17.67 8.53 18.87
C GLY A 14 -18.65 9.03 19.93
N LYS A 15 -18.17 9.31 21.15
CA LYS A 15 -18.96 9.95 22.22
C LYS A 15 -19.33 11.40 21.89
N LEU A 16 -18.41 12.22 21.37
CA LEU A 16 -18.72 13.60 20.95
C LEU A 16 -19.79 13.64 19.84
N ILE A 17 -19.76 12.69 18.89
CA ILE A 17 -20.75 12.58 17.82
C ILE A 17 -22.08 12.02 18.36
N LYS A 18 -22.05 11.05 19.26
CA LYS A 18 -23.25 10.50 19.92
C LYS A 18 -23.95 11.53 20.82
N ASP A 19 -23.19 12.24 21.65
CA ASP A 19 -23.66 13.30 22.53
C ASP A 19 -24.17 14.52 21.75
N SER A 20 -23.73 14.70 20.49
CA SER A 20 -24.26 15.72 19.58
C SER A 20 -25.61 15.40 18.94
N LEU A 21 -26.00 14.12 18.91
CA LEU A 21 -27.15 13.64 18.13
C LEU A 21 -28.23 12.95 18.94
N ASN A 22 -28.03 12.71 20.25
CA ASN A 22 -29.06 12.30 21.21
C ASN A 22 -30.05 13.44 21.50
N ILE A 23 -30.71 13.94 20.45
CA ILE A 23 -32.03 14.59 20.55
C ILE A 23 -33.03 13.44 20.41
N SER A 24 -33.24 12.71 21.50
CA SER A 24 -34.43 11.86 21.66
C SER A 24 -35.55 12.75 22.19
N GLU A 25 -36.66 12.79 21.44
CA GLU A 25 -38.01 13.20 21.86
C GLU A 25 -38.19 14.61 22.47
N LEU A 26 -38.73 15.54 21.67
CA LEU A 26 -39.43 16.72 22.19
C LEU A 26 -40.86 16.72 21.65
N LEU A 27 -41.75 16.08 22.41
CA LEU A 27 -43.20 16.33 22.39
C LEU A 27 -43.45 17.80 22.77
N PRO A 28 -44.52 18.43 22.24
CA PRO A 28 -44.81 19.83 22.47
C PRO A 28 -45.36 20.02 23.89
N GLN A 29 -44.76 20.93 24.67
CA GLN A 29 -45.45 21.53 25.80
C GLN A 29 -45.58 23.04 25.62
N LEU A 30 -46.80 23.47 25.93
CA LEU A 30 -47.45 24.73 25.66
C LEU A 30 -46.78 25.97 26.27
N GLU A 31 -46.95 27.07 25.54
CA GLU A 31 -47.16 28.45 25.96
C GLU A 31 -46.45 28.98 27.23
N ARG A 32 -45.68 30.06 27.04
CA ARG A 32 -45.83 31.29 27.83
C ARG A 32 -45.27 32.50 27.08
N LYS A 33 -46.14 33.47 26.80
CA LYS A 33 -45.75 34.84 26.45
C LYS A 33 -45.14 35.50 27.70
N SER A 34 -44.01 36.19 27.56
CA SER A 34 -43.84 37.46 28.26
C SER A 34 -42.87 38.40 27.53
N SER A 35 -43.27 39.67 27.55
CA SER A 35 -42.64 40.86 26.98
C SER A 35 -41.59 41.45 27.91
N LEU A 36 -40.54 42.08 27.37
CA LEU A 36 -40.27 43.52 27.51
C LEU A 36 -38.87 43.89 26.98
N HIS A 37 -38.85 44.99 26.22
CA HIS A 37 -37.67 45.71 25.80
C HIS A 37 -36.75 46.11 26.97
N LYS A 38 -35.43 46.11 26.72
CA LYS A 38 -34.54 47.15 27.22
C LYS A 38 -33.35 47.34 26.27
N HIS A 39 -33.27 48.56 25.71
CA HIS A 39 -32.11 49.10 25.01
C HIS A 39 -30.90 49.16 25.93
N PHE A 40 -29.72 48.83 25.40
CA PHE A 40 -28.48 49.52 25.75
C PHE A 40 -27.54 49.55 24.53
N LEU A 41 -27.27 50.77 24.07
CA LEU A 41 -26.16 51.11 23.17
C LEU A 41 -24.89 51.27 24.02
N ASN A 42 -23.78 50.70 23.57
CA ASN A 42 -22.46 51.34 23.68
C ASN A 42 -21.48 50.76 22.67
N ALA A 43 -20.86 51.66 21.90
CA ALA A 43 -20.07 51.40 20.72
C ALA A 43 -18.59 51.09 21.04
N LYS A 44 -18.15 49.87 20.73
CA LYS A 44 -16.75 49.49 20.41
C LYS A 44 -16.83 48.32 19.43
N ARG A 45 -16.26 48.47 18.21
CA ARG A 45 -16.30 47.50 17.08
C ARG A 45 -17.43 46.48 17.24
N THR A 46 -18.65 46.89 16.91
CA THR A 46 -19.86 46.07 17.11
C THR A 46 -19.74 44.78 16.31
N ASN A 47 -19.22 43.73 16.96
CA ASN A 47 -19.41 42.35 16.53
C ASN A 47 -20.91 42.20 16.25
N SER A 48 -21.27 41.70 15.06
CA SER A 48 -22.68 41.45 14.75
C SER A 48 -23.30 40.55 15.83
N ILE A 49 -24.63 40.57 15.97
CA ILE A 49 -25.34 39.68 16.92
C ILE A 49 -24.88 38.22 16.74
N THR A 50 -24.66 37.80 15.49
CA THR A 50 -24.11 36.50 15.14
C THR A 50 -22.65 36.31 15.61
N ASP A 51 -21.77 37.30 15.45
CA ASP A 51 -20.37 37.21 15.89
C ASP A 51 -20.23 37.17 17.42
N LYS A 52 -21.08 37.90 18.14
CA LYS A 52 -21.13 37.87 19.60
C LYS A 52 -21.59 36.50 20.09
N TRP A 53 -22.70 36.01 19.53
CA TRP A 53 -23.22 34.67 19.83
C TRP A 53 -22.20 33.57 19.55
N LEU A 54 -21.49 33.62 18.41
CA LEU A 54 -20.43 32.66 18.08
C LEU A 54 -19.25 32.71 19.05
N LYS A 55 -18.82 33.90 19.48
CA LYS A 55 -17.75 34.05 20.49
C LYS A 55 -18.17 33.44 21.82
N ASP A 56 -19.41 33.65 22.23
CA ASP A 56 -19.95 33.10 23.48
C ASP A 56 -20.15 31.57 23.38
N ALA A 57 -20.62 31.10 22.21
CA ALA A 57 -20.78 29.69 21.86
C ALA A 57 -19.45 28.91 21.86
N LEU A 58 -18.32 29.58 21.61
CA LEU A 58 -17.00 28.95 21.54
C LEU A 58 -16.15 29.14 22.81
N ARG A 59 -16.50 30.07 23.72
CA ARG A 59 -15.68 30.45 24.89
C ARG A 59 -16.10 29.81 26.23
N ARG A 60 -17.39 29.57 26.48
CA ARG A 60 -17.86 29.10 27.80
C ARG A 60 -17.93 27.57 27.88
N LYS A 61 -17.36 26.96 28.94
CA LYS A 61 -17.57 25.53 29.29
C LYS A 61 -18.87 25.28 30.08
N ASP A 62 -19.46 26.32 30.66
CA ASP A 62 -20.67 26.22 31.46
C ASP A 62 -21.95 26.34 30.63
N LYS A 63 -22.98 25.62 31.08
CA LYS A 63 -24.33 25.59 30.52
C LYS A 63 -24.86 27.03 30.42
N LEU A 64 -25.15 27.49 29.20
CA LEU A 64 -25.99 28.67 29.02
C LEU A 64 -27.35 28.38 29.66
N HIS A 65 -27.90 29.32 30.44
CA HIS A 65 -29.29 29.23 30.88
C HIS A 65 -30.17 29.11 29.64
N GLU A 66 -31.11 28.16 29.61
CA GLU A 66 -31.99 27.88 28.46
C GLU A 66 -32.70 29.15 27.96
N ASP A 67 -32.95 30.11 28.85
CA ASP A 67 -33.57 31.40 28.55
C ASP A 67 -32.73 32.32 27.64
N GLU A 68 -31.39 32.20 27.61
CA GLU A 68 -30.51 33.00 26.73
C GLU A 68 -30.38 32.42 25.31
N LEU A 69 -30.89 31.19 25.09
CA LEU A 69 -30.81 30.45 23.82
C LEU A 69 -32.12 30.49 23.01
N GLN A 70 -33.16 31.17 23.52
CA GLN A 70 -34.45 31.27 22.85
C GLN A 70 -34.51 32.47 21.88
N ASN A 71 -34.97 32.23 20.64
CA ASN A 71 -35.29 33.23 19.62
C ASN A 71 -34.14 34.13 19.13
N VAL A 72 -32.97 33.55 18.83
CA VAL A 72 -31.81 34.29 18.31
C VAL A 72 -31.83 34.34 16.77
N ASN A 73 -31.64 35.52 16.20
CA ASN A 73 -31.48 35.73 14.76
C ASN A 73 -30.01 35.54 14.35
N LEU A 74 -29.69 34.44 13.67
CA LEU A 74 -28.32 34.14 13.22
C LEU A 74 -28.23 34.15 11.69
N ARG A 75 -27.16 34.76 11.18
CA ARG A 75 -26.83 34.72 9.74
C ARG A 75 -26.22 33.36 9.40
N LEU A 76 -26.91 32.59 8.56
CA LEU A 76 -26.51 31.23 8.16
C LEU A 76 -25.07 31.19 7.62
N THR A 77 -24.73 32.14 6.76
CA THR A 77 -23.42 32.19 6.10
C THR A 77 -22.27 32.38 7.09
N VAL A 78 -22.43 33.24 8.10
CA VAL A 78 -21.40 33.50 9.11
C VAL A 78 -21.16 32.26 9.96
N VAL A 79 -22.24 31.55 10.33
CA VAL A 79 -22.16 30.31 11.09
C VAL A 79 -21.49 29.19 10.28
N LEU A 80 -21.90 28.97 9.03
CA LEU A 80 -21.29 27.98 8.13
C LEU A 80 -19.80 28.28 7.88
N THR A 81 -19.43 29.54 7.62
CA THR A 81 -18.02 29.94 7.47
C THR A 81 -17.22 29.66 8.74
N THR A 82 -17.83 29.78 9.91
CA THR A 82 -17.17 29.46 11.19
C THR A 82 -16.97 27.95 11.35
N LEU A 83 -17.97 27.13 11.03
CA LEU A 83 -17.84 25.66 11.01
C LEU A 83 -16.78 25.19 10.01
N GLN A 84 -16.76 25.77 8.80
CA GLN A 84 -15.75 25.50 7.79
C GLN A 84 -14.34 25.84 8.28
N LYS A 85 -14.17 27.00 8.93
CA LYS A 85 -12.89 27.39 9.56
C LYS A 85 -12.46 26.41 10.65
N LEU A 86 -13.40 25.92 11.47
CA LEU A 86 -13.09 24.92 12.50
C LEU A 86 -12.71 23.56 11.89
N ARG A 87 -13.34 23.15 10.78
CA ARG A 87 -12.98 21.96 10.03
C ARG A 87 -11.59 22.09 9.41
N THR A 88 -11.31 23.18 8.68
CA THR A 88 -10.02 23.39 8.01
C THR A 88 -8.87 23.58 8.99
N THR A 89 -9.09 24.23 10.14
CA THR A 89 -8.10 24.34 11.23
C THR A 89 -8.06 23.13 12.16
N TYR A 90 -8.82 22.07 11.82
CA TYR A 90 -8.91 20.80 12.54
C TYR A 90 -9.16 20.95 14.06
N LYS A 91 -10.31 21.53 14.40
CA LYS A 91 -10.77 21.70 15.80
C LYS A 91 -12.09 20.94 16.04
N PRO A 92 -12.10 19.58 15.99
CA PRO A 92 -13.32 18.78 16.03
C PRO A 92 -14.17 18.99 17.30
N ALA A 93 -13.53 19.12 18.47
CA ALA A 93 -14.27 19.33 19.73
C ALA A 93 -15.06 20.65 19.72
N LEU A 94 -14.46 21.74 19.23
CA LEU A 94 -15.13 23.04 19.10
C LEU A 94 -16.17 23.04 17.98
N TYR A 95 -15.90 22.32 16.90
CA TYR A 95 -16.85 22.12 15.80
C TYR A 95 -18.15 21.46 16.31
N PHE A 96 -18.05 20.30 16.98
CA PHE A 96 -19.23 19.59 17.48
C PHE A 96 -19.88 20.33 18.66
N ALA A 97 -19.12 21.01 19.52
CA ALA A 97 -19.69 21.85 20.57
C ALA A 97 -20.54 22.99 19.99
N LEU A 98 -20.08 23.63 18.91
CA LEU A 98 -20.84 24.66 18.20
C LEU A 98 -22.09 24.06 17.54
N LEU A 99 -21.95 22.92 16.86
CA LEU A 99 -23.08 22.24 16.22
C LEU A 99 -24.16 21.85 17.23
N ASN A 100 -23.79 21.39 18.43
CA ASN A 100 -24.72 21.05 19.51
C ASN A 100 -25.51 22.26 19.99
N ARG A 101 -24.83 23.40 20.16
CA ARG A 101 -25.48 24.65 20.57
C ARG A 101 -26.44 25.17 19.50
N ILE A 102 -26.11 24.95 18.23
CA ILE A 102 -27.01 25.29 17.13
C ILE A 102 -28.22 24.33 17.14
N GLY A 103 -28.00 23.03 17.30
CA GLY A 103 -29.06 22.02 17.29
C GLY A 103 -30.02 22.06 18.48
N THR A 104 -29.61 22.69 19.59
CA THR A 104 -30.42 22.83 20.82
C THR A 104 -31.08 24.21 20.97
N GLY A 105 -30.70 25.20 20.16
CA GLY A 105 -31.23 26.57 20.26
C GLY A 105 -32.45 26.84 19.37
N HIS A 106 -33.35 27.74 19.81
CA HIS A 106 -34.43 28.25 18.95
C HIS A 106 -33.90 29.39 18.06
N ILE A 107 -33.33 29.01 16.92
CA ILE A 107 -32.66 29.95 16.00
C ILE A 107 -33.56 30.31 14.82
N LYS A 108 -33.70 31.60 14.55
CA LYS A 108 -34.23 32.12 13.28
C LYS A 108 -33.07 32.36 12.31
N TRP A 109 -33.10 31.67 11.18
CA TRP A 109 -32.03 31.71 10.19
C TRP A 109 -32.22 32.88 9.23
N LEU A 110 -31.19 33.71 9.09
CA LEU A 110 -31.17 34.83 8.15
C LEU A 110 -30.21 34.54 6.98
N ASN A 111 -30.60 34.90 5.77
CA ASN A 111 -29.76 34.84 4.57
C ASN A 111 -28.74 36.02 4.54
N LYS A 112 -27.97 36.13 3.44
CA LYS A 112 -26.98 37.21 3.26
C LYS A 112 -27.61 38.62 3.26
N SER A 113 -28.83 38.76 2.75
CA SER A 113 -29.58 40.03 2.72
C SER A 113 -30.34 40.30 4.01
N GLY A 114 -30.26 39.42 5.03
CA GLY A 114 -30.93 39.58 6.31
C GLY A 114 -32.41 39.17 6.30
N GLN A 115 -32.91 38.58 5.22
CA GLN A 115 -34.25 38.00 5.15
C GLN A 115 -34.27 36.63 5.83
N GLN A 116 -35.40 36.31 6.45
CA GLN A 116 -35.61 35.01 7.07
C GLN A 116 -35.61 33.91 5.99
N ILE A 117 -34.88 32.84 6.28
CA ILE A 117 -34.91 31.63 5.47
C ILE A 117 -36.12 30.82 5.92
N ASP A 118 -36.98 30.43 4.99
CA ASP A 118 -38.06 29.49 5.24
C ASP A 118 -37.45 28.12 5.60
N THR A 119 -37.32 27.87 6.89
CA THR A 119 -37.00 26.53 7.41
C THR A 119 -38.29 25.80 7.72
N PRO A 120 -38.40 24.49 7.41
CA PRO A 120 -39.55 23.68 7.83
C PRO A 120 -39.77 23.80 9.35
N ILE A 121 -41.04 23.76 9.73
CA ILE A 121 -41.58 24.08 11.07
C ILE A 121 -40.69 23.57 12.22
N TYR A 122 -40.34 24.49 13.12
CA TYR A 122 -39.63 24.37 14.41
C TYR A 122 -38.41 23.42 14.47
N GLY A 123 -37.23 24.00 14.71
CA GLY A 123 -36.05 23.28 15.25
C GLY A 123 -35.18 22.51 14.25
N ARG A 124 -35.41 22.64 12.94
CA ARG A 124 -34.63 21.89 11.92
C ARG A 124 -33.54 22.75 11.29
N LEU A 125 -32.32 22.20 11.28
CA LEU A 125 -31.14 22.82 10.66
C LEU A 125 -31.35 22.98 9.14
N PRO A 126 -30.97 24.12 8.54
CA PRO A 126 -30.86 24.27 7.10
C PRO A 126 -30.00 23.15 6.47
N LEU A 127 -30.32 22.77 5.23
CA LEU A 127 -29.69 21.65 4.54
C LEU A 127 -28.17 21.82 4.37
N GLU A 128 -27.69 23.06 4.29
CA GLU A 128 -26.27 23.38 4.20
C GLU A 128 -25.47 22.86 5.41
N PHE A 129 -26.09 22.71 6.58
CA PHE A 129 -25.44 22.08 7.74
C PHE A 129 -25.21 20.59 7.54
N TYR A 130 -26.10 19.88 6.82
CA TYR A 130 -25.91 18.47 6.49
C TYR A 130 -24.72 18.29 5.55
N HIS A 131 -24.58 19.19 4.57
CA HIS A 131 -23.43 19.20 3.67
C HIS A 131 -22.11 19.50 4.39
N GLU A 132 -22.09 20.48 5.31
CA GLU A 132 -20.88 20.77 6.09
C GLU A 132 -20.54 19.66 7.08
N LEU A 133 -21.56 19.05 7.70
CA LEU A 133 -21.37 17.90 8.58
C LEU A 133 -20.80 16.70 7.84
N SER A 134 -21.29 16.37 6.64
CA SER A 134 -20.72 15.27 5.86
C SER A 134 -19.26 15.54 5.47
N ASN A 135 -18.91 16.79 5.15
CA ASN A 135 -17.51 17.18 4.90
C ASN A 135 -16.62 17.01 6.15
N MET A 136 -17.14 17.34 7.33
CA MET A 136 -16.42 17.15 8.59
C MET A 136 -16.22 15.66 8.91
N LEU A 137 -17.27 14.85 8.81
CA LEU A 137 -17.19 13.40 9.03
C LEU A 137 -16.22 12.74 8.05
N TYR A 138 -16.28 13.12 6.77
CA TYR A 138 -15.33 12.66 5.78
C TYR A 138 -13.89 13.05 6.14
N SER A 139 -13.64 14.31 6.54
CA SER A 139 -12.32 14.78 6.98
C SER A 139 -11.79 14.01 8.20
N ILE A 140 -12.66 13.66 9.16
CA ILE A 140 -12.30 12.79 10.28
C ILE A 140 -11.86 11.43 9.75
N SER A 141 -12.62 10.81 8.85
CA SER A 141 -12.36 9.46 8.31
C SER A 141 -11.05 9.28 7.54
N LEU A 142 -10.39 10.37 7.16
CA LEU A 142 -9.07 10.31 6.51
C LEU A 142 -7.95 9.93 7.48
N ARG A 143 -8.21 9.87 8.79
CA ARG A 143 -7.23 9.50 9.82
C ARG A 143 -7.36 8.04 10.26
N ARG A 144 -6.22 7.40 10.60
CA ARG A 144 -6.10 5.94 10.85
C ARG A 144 -6.81 5.41 12.11
N VAL A 145 -7.16 6.25 13.09
CA VAL A 145 -7.57 5.81 14.45
C VAL A 145 -9.07 6.06 14.74
N ASN A 146 -9.95 5.96 13.74
CA ASN A 146 -11.37 6.26 13.92
C ASN A 146 -12.26 5.01 13.92
N ASP A 147 -13.34 5.06 14.71
CA ASP A 147 -14.38 4.03 14.74
C ASP A 147 -15.23 4.08 13.45
N ARG A 148 -14.87 3.22 12.49
CA ARG A 148 -15.46 3.19 11.14
C ARG A 148 -16.93 2.76 11.17
N ILE A 149 -17.31 1.86 12.09
CA ILE A 149 -18.69 1.39 12.24
C ILE A 149 -19.57 2.53 12.78
N ALA A 150 -19.09 3.25 13.80
CA ALA A 150 -19.82 4.41 14.31
C ALA A 150 -20.05 5.45 13.20
N LEU A 151 -18.99 5.78 12.44
CA LEU A 151 -19.10 6.72 11.32
C LEU A 151 -20.12 6.26 10.26
N ALA A 152 -20.13 4.99 9.88
CA ALA A 152 -21.12 4.44 8.95
C ALA A 152 -22.55 4.55 9.46
N LYS A 153 -22.80 4.16 10.73
CA LYS A 153 -24.12 4.33 11.37
C LYS A 153 -24.56 5.80 11.37
N PHE A 154 -23.65 6.71 11.71
CA PHE A 154 -23.93 8.15 11.69
C PHE A 154 -24.22 8.66 10.28
N SER A 155 -23.50 8.20 9.27
CA SER A 155 -23.75 8.55 7.87
C SER A 155 -25.11 8.09 7.38
N LEU A 156 -25.53 6.86 7.74
CA LEU A 156 -26.87 6.35 7.41
C LEU A 156 -27.96 7.19 8.08
N GLN A 157 -27.83 7.50 9.37
CA GLN A 157 -28.78 8.38 10.08
C GLN A 157 -28.83 9.78 9.49
N LEU A 158 -27.68 10.33 9.08
CA LEU A 158 -27.60 11.64 8.46
C LEU A 158 -28.31 11.66 7.10
N LEU A 159 -28.12 10.60 6.32
CA LEU A 159 -28.73 10.41 5.01
C LEU A 159 -30.25 10.24 5.10
N ASP A 160 -30.72 9.36 6.00
CA ASP A 160 -32.14 9.14 6.27
C ASP A 160 -32.86 10.43 6.67
N ARG A 161 -32.28 11.19 7.62
CA ARG A 161 -32.81 12.50 8.01
C ARG A 161 -32.80 13.51 6.86
N TYR A 162 -31.78 13.50 6.01
CA TYR A 162 -31.70 14.38 4.85
C TYR A 162 -32.84 14.08 3.85
N TYR A 163 -33.14 12.81 3.61
CA TYR A 163 -34.26 12.39 2.76
C TYR A 163 -35.62 12.70 3.37
N PHE A 164 -35.78 12.48 4.67
CA PHE A 164 -37.00 12.87 5.37
C PHE A 164 -37.28 14.38 5.24
N LEU A 165 -36.25 15.23 5.32
CA LEU A 165 -36.40 16.67 5.10
C LEU A 165 -36.76 17.01 3.65
N LYS A 166 -36.14 16.34 2.68
CA LYS A 166 -36.45 16.49 1.25
C LYS A 166 -37.92 16.22 0.96
N ALA A 167 -38.48 15.14 1.51
CA ALA A 167 -39.87 14.76 1.28
C ALA A 167 -40.89 15.72 1.92
N ASN A 168 -40.59 16.25 3.11
CA ASN A 168 -41.58 16.97 3.93
C ASN A 168 -41.47 18.51 3.89
N SER A 169 -40.38 19.08 3.36
CA SER A 169 -40.08 20.52 3.52
C SER A 169 -40.28 21.35 2.24
N PHE A 170 -40.41 20.71 1.07
CA PHE A 170 -40.49 21.40 -0.21
C PHE A 170 -41.79 21.02 -0.94
N SER A 171 -42.90 21.69 -0.59
CA SER A 171 -44.21 21.57 -1.26
C SER A 171 -44.32 22.44 -2.53
N GLY A 172 -43.21 23.01 -3.02
CA GLY A 172 -43.17 23.93 -4.16
C GLY A 172 -42.76 23.28 -5.50
N LYS A 173 -43.15 23.91 -6.62
CA LYS A 173 -42.95 23.47 -8.01
C LYS A 173 -41.49 23.20 -8.47
N LYS A 174 -40.47 23.42 -7.64
CA LYS A 174 -39.07 23.06 -7.93
C LYS A 174 -38.72 21.76 -7.21
N LYS A 175 -38.54 20.67 -7.96
CA LYS A 175 -38.03 19.40 -7.42
C LYS A 175 -36.67 19.64 -6.76
N PHE A 176 -36.58 19.42 -5.45
CA PHE A 176 -35.33 19.49 -4.71
C PHE A 176 -34.39 18.36 -5.16
N GLN A 177 -33.21 18.70 -5.67
CA GLN A 177 -32.20 17.75 -6.13
C GLN A 177 -31.14 17.52 -5.04
N SER A 178 -30.83 16.26 -4.74
CA SER A 178 -29.86 15.89 -3.71
C SER A 178 -28.42 16.27 -4.12
N ASN A 179 -27.63 16.82 -3.20
CA ASN A 179 -26.25 17.23 -3.48
C ASN A 179 -25.32 16.01 -3.67
N ALA A 180 -24.70 15.87 -4.85
CA ALA A 180 -23.86 14.71 -5.18
C ALA A 180 -22.65 14.54 -4.23
N LYS A 181 -22.02 15.65 -3.81
CA LYS A 181 -20.88 15.61 -2.87
C LYS A 181 -21.29 15.13 -1.49
N PHE A 182 -22.48 15.51 -1.01
CA PHE A 182 -23.04 15.01 0.23
C PHE A 182 -23.26 13.49 0.15
N LEU A 183 -23.91 13.01 -0.91
CA LEU A 183 -24.17 11.58 -1.12
C LEU A 183 -22.85 10.80 -1.18
N ARG A 184 -21.88 11.24 -1.98
CA ARG A 184 -20.55 10.63 -2.07
C ARG A 184 -19.84 10.57 -0.71
N ASN A 185 -19.86 11.64 0.08
CA ASN A 185 -19.22 11.63 1.40
C ASN A 185 -19.87 10.61 2.35
N CYS A 186 -21.20 10.50 2.35
CA CYS A 186 -21.90 9.47 3.12
C CYS A 186 -21.55 8.07 2.60
N SER A 187 -21.54 7.87 1.28
CA SER A 187 -21.15 6.61 0.66
C SER A 187 -19.79 6.12 1.12
N LEU A 188 -18.77 6.96 1.02
CA LEU A 188 -17.41 6.56 1.36
C LEU A 188 -17.19 6.28 2.84
N LEU A 189 -17.99 6.90 3.72
CA LEU A 189 -17.94 6.60 5.15
C LEU A 189 -18.54 5.22 5.43
N VAL A 190 -19.61 4.85 4.71
CA VAL A 190 -20.23 3.52 4.78
C VAL A 190 -19.30 2.46 4.19
N THR A 191 -18.72 2.68 3.01
CA THR A 191 -17.82 1.68 2.37
C THR A 191 -16.60 1.38 3.23
N LYS A 192 -16.02 2.39 3.90
CA LYS A 192 -14.90 2.22 4.84
C LYS A 192 -15.21 1.34 6.05
N SER A 193 -16.48 1.09 6.36
CA SER A 193 -16.84 0.13 7.41
C SER A 193 -16.62 -1.32 7.00
N GLU A 194 -16.40 -1.59 5.71
CA GLU A 194 -16.20 -2.93 5.14
C GLU A 194 -17.37 -3.89 5.43
N SER A 195 -18.53 -3.36 5.80
CA SER A 195 -19.72 -4.13 6.14
C SER A 195 -20.75 -4.09 5.02
N ILE A 196 -21.03 -5.26 4.44
CA ILE A 196 -22.06 -5.42 3.41
C ILE A 196 -23.44 -4.96 3.91
N TYR A 197 -23.77 -5.23 5.17
CA TYR A 197 -25.04 -4.82 5.79
C TYR A 197 -25.28 -3.30 5.72
N TYR A 198 -24.27 -2.48 6.05
CA TYR A 198 -24.42 -1.03 5.98
C TYR A 198 -24.43 -0.52 4.54
N LEU A 199 -23.72 -1.19 3.62
CA LEU A 199 -23.77 -0.88 2.20
C LEU A 199 -25.19 -1.10 1.64
N GLU A 200 -25.76 -2.28 1.88
CA GLU A 200 -27.12 -2.63 1.44
C GLU A 200 -28.16 -1.67 2.01
N ALA A 201 -28.08 -1.34 3.31
CA ALA A 201 -28.97 -0.37 3.93
C ALA A 201 -28.89 1.02 3.26
N MET A 202 -27.69 1.45 2.86
CA MET A 202 -27.54 2.73 2.15
C MET A 202 -28.08 2.66 0.72
N GLN A 203 -27.86 1.54 0.01
CA GLN A 203 -28.37 1.34 -1.34
C GLN A 203 -29.90 1.24 -1.37
N GLU A 204 -30.52 0.72 -0.31
CA GLU A 204 -31.97 0.76 -0.13
C GLU A 204 -32.46 2.22 0.01
N LEU A 205 -31.83 3.01 0.88
CA LEU A 205 -32.15 4.45 1.01
C LEU A 205 -32.01 5.21 -0.33
N PHE A 206 -31.00 4.89 -1.14
CA PHE A 206 -30.86 5.46 -2.48
C PHE A 206 -32.00 5.06 -3.42
N ARG A 207 -32.40 3.78 -3.41
CA ARG A 207 -33.50 3.27 -4.25
C ARG A 207 -34.84 3.90 -3.86
N GLU A 208 -35.17 3.92 -2.56
CA GLU A 208 -36.39 4.54 -2.03
C GLU A 208 -36.51 6.03 -2.42
N ASN A 209 -35.37 6.72 -2.53
CA ASN A 209 -35.32 8.15 -2.83
C ASN A 209 -35.01 8.47 -4.31
N ALA A 210 -35.09 7.47 -5.18
CA ALA A 210 -34.85 7.55 -6.61
C ALA A 210 -33.52 8.24 -6.97
N GLU A 211 -32.45 7.91 -6.23
CA GLU A 211 -31.11 8.30 -6.64
C GLU A 211 -30.63 7.47 -7.83
N GLY A 212 -29.80 8.08 -8.68
CA GLY A 212 -29.42 7.50 -9.96
C GLY A 212 -28.63 6.19 -9.81
N PRO A 213 -28.83 5.22 -10.72
CA PRO A 213 -28.16 3.92 -10.68
C PRO A 213 -26.63 4.02 -10.68
N LEU A 214 -26.07 5.05 -11.34
CA LEU A 214 -24.62 5.30 -11.34
C LEU A 214 -24.05 5.49 -9.93
N LEU A 215 -24.75 6.20 -9.04
CA LEU A 215 -24.28 6.41 -7.66
C LEU A 215 -24.21 5.11 -6.88
N VAL A 216 -25.18 4.22 -7.09
CA VAL A 216 -25.23 2.89 -6.46
C VAL A 216 -24.02 2.07 -6.93
N SER A 217 -23.78 2.01 -8.25
CA SER A 217 -22.66 1.27 -8.82
C SER A 217 -21.30 1.83 -8.39
N LEU A 218 -21.11 3.17 -8.41
CA LEU A 218 -19.85 3.79 -7.96
C LEU A 218 -19.59 3.59 -6.46
N THR A 219 -20.66 3.56 -5.65
CA THR A 219 -20.56 3.21 -4.24
C THR A 219 -20.11 1.75 -4.08
N GLN A 220 -20.67 0.84 -4.87
CA GLN A 220 -20.32 -0.57 -4.84
C GLN A 220 -18.89 -0.83 -5.32
N LEU A 221 -18.46 -0.13 -6.37
CA LEU A 221 -17.06 -0.10 -6.82
C LEU A 221 -16.14 0.32 -5.68
N ALA A 222 -16.46 1.41 -4.99
CA ALA A 222 -15.66 1.89 -3.86
C ALA A 222 -15.58 0.85 -2.73
N PHE A 223 -16.67 0.12 -2.46
CA PHE A 223 -16.67 -0.99 -1.49
C PHE A 223 -15.75 -2.13 -1.91
N TYR A 224 -15.81 -2.57 -3.17
CA TYR A 224 -14.95 -3.64 -3.67
C TYR A 224 -13.46 -3.28 -3.68
N VAL A 225 -13.14 -2.01 -3.96
CA VAL A 225 -11.78 -1.50 -3.85
C VAL A 225 -11.28 -1.51 -2.40
N GLU A 226 -12.07 -1.03 -1.44
CA GLU A 226 -11.68 -1.02 -0.01
C GLU A 226 -11.54 -2.44 0.57
N THR A 227 -12.30 -3.42 0.05
CA THR A 227 -12.27 -4.82 0.50
C THR A 227 -11.40 -5.74 -0.36
N CYS A 228 -10.67 -5.19 -1.33
CA CYS A 228 -9.78 -5.91 -2.25
C CYS A 228 -10.45 -7.06 -3.05
N GLN A 229 -11.73 -6.93 -3.40
CA GLN A 229 -12.49 -7.91 -4.18
C GLN A 229 -12.31 -7.70 -5.69
N TRP A 230 -11.15 -8.07 -6.22
CA TRP A 230 -10.72 -7.69 -7.57
C TRP A 230 -11.64 -8.15 -8.72
N THR A 231 -12.21 -9.36 -8.67
CA THR A 231 -13.12 -9.87 -9.71
C THR A 231 -14.34 -8.97 -9.86
N ASN A 232 -14.88 -8.54 -8.72
CA ASN A 232 -16.09 -7.73 -8.65
C ASN A 232 -15.81 -6.27 -9.07
N VAL A 233 -14.57 -5.79 -8.90
CA VAL A 233 -14.14 -4.46 -9.37
C VAL A 233 -14.28 -4.36 -10.89
N LEU A 234 -13.82 -5.38 -11.63
CA LEU A 234 -13.86 -5.38 -13.09
C LEU A 234 -15.31 -5.33 -13.60
N GLU A 235 -16.15 -6.26 -13.15
CA GLU A 235 -17.57 -6.30 -13.53
C GLU A 235 -18.29 -4.99 -13.20
N CYS A 236 -17.99 -4.42 -12.03
CA CYS A 236 -18.59 -3.16 -11.61
C CYS A 236 -18.14 -1.99 -12.49
N LEU A 237 -16.86 -1.90 -12.86
CA LEU A 237 -16.35 -0.87 -13.80
C LEU A 237 -17.04 -0.94 -15.16
N TYR A 238 -17.18 -2.14 -15.73
CA TYR A 238 -17.91 -2.30 -17.00
C TYR A 238 -19.35 -1.81 -16.85
N SER A 239 -20.05 -2.26 -15.80
CA SER A 239 -21.45 -1.87 -15.57
C SER A 239 -21.65 -0.36 -15.40
N CYS A 240 -20.70 0.36 -14.80
CA CYS A 240 -20.85 1.79 -14.48
C CYS A 240 -20.20 2.74 -15.48
N ILE A 241 -19.23 2.27 -16.29
CA ILE A 241 -18.50 3.10 -17.24
C ILE A 241 -18.78 2.71 -18.69
N VAL A 242 -18.73 1.41 -19.00
CA VAL A 242 -18.73 0.88 -20.37
C VAL A 242 -20.14 0.51 -20.83
N ASP A 243 -20.99 -0.03 -19.97
CA ASP A 243 -22.34 -0.45 -20.36
C ASP A 243 -23.38 0.62 -20.01
N PHE A 244 -23.04 1.53 -19.10
CA PHE A 244 -23.92 2.63 -18.73
C PHE A 244 -24.03 3.64 -19.88
N ASP A 245 -25.26 3.99 -20.27
CA ASP A 245 -25.51 4.99 -21.31
C ASP A 245 -25.86 6.36 -20.71
N PRO A 246 -24.90 7.31 -20.67
CA PRO A 246 -25.14 8.62 -20.11
C PRO A 246 -25.97 9.51 -21.05
N GLU A 247 -26.03 9.25 -22.36
CA GLU A 247 -26.74 10.11 -23.34
C GLU A 247 -28.26 9.91 -23.33
N ILE A 248 -28.71 8.72 -22.92
CA ILE A 248 -30.13 8.40 -22.74
C ILE A 248 -30.65 8.91 -21.38
N SER A 249 -29.75 9.26 -20.46
CA SER A 249 -30.10 9.70 -19.11
C SER A 249 -30.58 11.15 -19.07
N ASN A 250 -31.80 11.36 -18.56
CA ASN A 250 -32.32 12.70 -18.21
C ASN A 250 -31.51 13.39 -17.09
N THR A 251 -30.48 12.75 -16.53
CA THR A 251 -29.60 13.27 -15.46
C THR A 251 -28.12 13.37 -15.86
N HIS A 252 -27.80 13.42 -17.16
CA HIS A 252 -26.44 13.45 -17.70
C HIS A 252 -25.43 14.33 -16.92
N ASP A 253 -25.71 15.63 -16.74
CA ASP A 253 -24.81 16.55 -16.01
C ASP A 253 -24.55 16.13 -14.56
N ARG A 254 -25.56 15.55 -13.91
CA ARG A 254 -25.46 15.05 -12.53
C ARG A 254 -24.62 13.77 -12.47
N ASP A 255 -24.78 12.91 -13.46
CA ASP A 255 -24.06 11.65 -13.58
C ASP A 255 -22.57 11.92 -13.81
N ILE A 256 -22.21 12.89 -14.67
CA ILE A 256 -20.83 13.38 -14.83
C ILE A 256 -20.26 13.91 -13.50
N GLN A 257 -20.97 14.81 -12.82
CA GLN A 257 -20.49 15.32 -11.52
C GLN A 257 -20.31 14.21 -10.48
N THR A 258 -21.17 13.19 -10.50
CA THR A 258 -21.06 12.04 -9.59
C THR A 258 -19.83 11.21 -9.93
N LEU A 259 -19.59 10.95 -11.21
CA LEU A 259 -18.39 10.26 -11.68
C LEU A 259 -17.11 10.98 -11.24
N GLU A 260 -17.04 12.30 -11.44
CA GLU A 260 -15.89 13.12 -11.04
C GLU A 260 -15.59 13.06 -9.54
N LEU A 261 -16.62 13.00 -8.69
CA LEU A 261 -16.46 12.88 -7.24
C LEU A 261 -15.89 11.52 -6.79
N PHE A 262 -15.97 10.51 -7.65
CA PHE A 262 -15.42 9.16 -7.45
C PHE A 262 -14.11 8.92 -8.23
N SER A 263 -13.53 9.94 -8.87
CA SER A 263 -12.28 9.85 -9.65
C SER A 263 -11.16 9.07 -8.96
N SER A 264 -10.90 9.35 -7.67
CA SER A 264 -9.87 8.66 -6.89
C SER A 264 -10.08 7.14 -6.76
N TYR A 265 -11.33 6.67 -6.77
CA TYR A 265 -11.63 5.23 -6.75
C TYR A 265 -11.50 4.64 -8.15
N LEU A 266 -11.90 5.37 -9.19
CA LEU A 266 -11.66 4.96 -10.58
C LEU A 266 -10.16 4.80 -10.85
N ALA A 267 -9.33 5.76 -10.43
CA ALA A 267 -7.88 5.69 -10.55
C ALA A 267 -7.31 4.45 -9.85
N LYS A 268 -7.66 4.23 -8.58
CA LYS A 268 -7.26 3.02 -7.83
C LYS A 268 -7.70 1.71 -8.48
N SER A 269 -8.90 1.70 -9.06
CA SER A 269 -9.41 0.53 -9.78
C SER A 269 -8.57 0.26 -11.04
N LEU A 270 -8.23 1.29 -11.82
CA LEU A 270 -7.35 1.15 -12.99
C LEU A 270 -5.95 0.71 -12.58
N GLU A 271 -5.38 1.28 -11.52
CA GLU A 271 -4.10 0.85 -10.96
C GLU A 271 -4.12 -0.64 -10.63
N LEU A 272 -5.18 -1.12 -9.98
CA LEU A 272 -5.35 -2.53 -9.66
C LEU A 272 -5.36 -3.39 -10.94
N LEU A 273 -6.13 -3.01 -11.96
CA LEU A 273 -6.18 -3.74 -13.24
C LEU A 273 -4.83 -3.76 -13.97
N VAL A 274 -4.07 -2.65 -13.93
CA VAL A 274 -2.70 -2.58 -14.48
C VAL A 274 -1.81 -3.61 -13.80
N THR A 275 -1.87 -3.72 -12.46
CA THR A 275 -1.05 -4.71 -11.74
C THR A 275 -1.41 -6.16 -12.05
N GLN A 276 -2.62 -6.42 -12.56
CA GLN A 276 -3.09 -7.73 -13.01
C GLN A 276 -2.82 -7.99 -14.51
N GLY A 277 -2.21 -7.05 -15.23
CA GLY A 277 -1.93 -7.20 -16.67
C GLY A 277 -3.16 -7.08 -17.59
N MET A 278 -4.27 -6.50 -17.11
CA MET A 278 -5.53 -6.36 -17.86
C MET A 278 -5.51 -5.12 -18.79
N GLU A 279 -4.56 -5.10 -19.73
CA GLU A 279 -4.33 -3.92 -20.58
C GLU A 279 -5.51 -3.58 -21.49
N ASN A 280 -6.17 -4.60 -22.05
CA ASN A 280 -7.27 -4.40 -23.00
C ASN A 280 -8.49 -3.78 -22.32
N GLU A 281 -8.82 -4.28 -21.13
CA GLU A 281 -9.92 -3.82 -20.30
C GLU A 281 -9.68 -2.38 -19.85
N VAL A 282 -8.47 -2.08 -19.37
CA VAL A 282 -8.11 -0.70 -18.99
C VAL A 282 -8.20 0.25 -20.19
N CYS A 283 -7.74 -0.14 -21.37
CA CYS A 283 -7.84 0.69 -22.57
C CYS A 283 -9.31 0.97 -22.96
N GLN A 284 -10.18 -0.04 -22.87
CA GLN A 284 -11.61 0.11 -23.14
C GLN A 284 -12.29 1.05 -22.14
N ILE A 285 -11.97 0.92 -20.85
CA ILE A 285 -12.48 1.79 -19.78
C ILE A 285 -12.01 3.23 -19.99
N LEU A 286 -10.71 3.45 -20.24
CA LEU A 286 -10.15 4.79 -20.51
C LEU A 286 -10.78 5.44 -21.74
N THR A 287 -10.95 4.67 -22.82
CA THR A 287 -11.60 5.17 -24.03
C THR A 287 -13.04 5.57 -23.75
N SER A 288 -13.79 4.75 -23.02
CA SER A 288 -15.17 5.06 -22.62
C SER A 288 -15.25 6.31 -21.73
N LEU A 289 -14.36 6.45 -20.75
CA LEU A 289 -14.28 7.64 -19.90
C LEU A 289 -14.04 8.90 -20.73
N SER A 290 -13.15 8.83 -21.73
CA SER A 290 -12.87 9.98 -22.59
C SER A 290 -14.00 10.31 -23.54
N SER A 291 -14.49 9.32 -24.30
CA SER A 291 -15.38 9.58 -25.44
C SER A 291 -16.84 9.71 -25.04
N ARG A 292 -17.28 8.97 -24.02
CA ARG A 292 -18.69 8.95 -23.58
C ARG A 292 -18.96 9.82 -22.37
N TRP A 293 -18.00 9.93 -21.47
CA TRP A 293 -18.15 10.70 -20.24
C TRP A 293 -17.48 12.06 -20.27
N ASN A 294 -16.65 12.33 -21.28
CA ASN A 294 -15.78 13.52 -21.34
C ASN A 294 -14.97 13.72 -20.05
N PHE A 295 -14.58 12.62 -19.41
CA PHE A 295 -13.89 12.60 -18.12
C PHE A 295 -12.38 12.68 -18.33
N HIS A 296 -11.72 13.52 -17.53
CA HIS A 296 -10.27 13.67 -17.54
C HIS A 296 -9.70 13.51 -16.13
N PHE A 297 -8.70 12.63 -16.00
CA PHE A 297 -7.92 12.51 -14.76
C PHE A 297 -7.13 13.79 -14.50
N ASP A 298 -6.90 14.08 -13.21
CA ASP A 298 -5.97 15.15 -12.86
C ASP A 298 -4.52 14.77 -13.20
N GLN A 299 -3.63 15.76 -13.16
CA GLN A 299 -2.23 15.55 -13.53
C GLN A 299 -1.52 14.55 -12.60
N HIS A 300 -1.90 14.50 -11.33
CA HIS A 300 -1.28 13.61 -10.35
C HIS A 300 -1.65 12.16 -10.62
N ASP A 301 -2.95 11.86 -10.73
CA ASP A 301 -3.47 10.52 -10.97
C ASP A 301 -3.04 10.01 -12.35
N SER A 302 -3.04 10.88 -13.37
CA SER A 302 -2.50 10.55 -14.70
C SER A 302 -1.01 10.20 -14.66
N SER A 303 -0.19 10.99 -13.94
CA SER A 303 1.25 10.73 -13.81
C SER A 303 1.53 9.42 -13.08
N ASN A 304 0.78 9.13 -12.01
CA ASN A 304 0.90 7.88 -11.25
C ASN A 304 0.53 6.67 -12.11
N LEU A 305 -0.56 6.76 -12.87
CA LEU A 305 -0.98 5.69 -13.76
C LEU A 305 0.06 5.43 -14.86
N VAL A 306 0.62 6.49 -15.48
CA VAL A 306 1.70 6.35 -16.47
C VAL A 306 2.93 5.67 -15.86
N GLN A 307 3.38 6.14 -14.69
CA GLN A 307 4.53 5.54 -14.00
C GLN A 307 4.26 4.06 -13.65
N LEU A 308 3.05 3.73 -13.22
CA LEU A 308 2.66 2.35 -12.97
C LEU A 308 2.68 1.52 -14.26
N CYS A 309 2.13 2.04 -15.35
CA CYS A 309 2.19 1.35 -16.64
C CYS A 309 3.63 1.16 -17.14
N GLU A 310 4.55 2.10 -16.89
CA GLU A 310 5.98 1.93 -17.20
C GLU A 310 6.59 0.78 -16.35
N ASN A 311 6.24 0.70 -15.06
CA ASN A 311 6.68 -0.36 -14.15
C ASN A 311 6.10 -1.74 -14.46
N TYR A 312 4.99 -1.82 -15.17
CA TYR A 312 4.33 -3.09 -15.57
C TYR A 312 4.39 -3.34 -17.09
N CYS A 313 5.11 -2.51 -17.84
CA CYS A 313 5.22 -2.57 -19.30
C CYS A 313 3.87 -2.51 -20.06
N CYS A 314 2.87 -1.80 -19.52
CA CYS A 314 1.55 -1.67 -20.14
C CYS A 314 1.51 -0.59 -21.23
N PHE A 315 2.27 -0.79 -22.30
CA PHE A 315 2.46 0.21 -23.37
C PHE A 315 1.17 0.64 -24.05
N LYS A 316 0.21 -0.28 -24.22
CA LYS A 316 -1.07 0.02 -24.87
C LYS A 316 -1.89 1.04 -24.07
N ILE A 317 -1.81 0.95 -22.73
CA ILE A 317 -2.47 1.89 -21.83
C ILE A 317 -1.82 3.27 -21.95
N ILE A 318 -0.49 3.34 -21.98
CA ILE A 318 0.26 4.60 -22.14
C ILE A 318 -0.10 5.27 -23.47
N GLU A 319 -0.14 4.51 -24.57
CA GLU A 319 -0.57 5.04 -25.88
C GLU A 319 -2.01 5.53 -25.84
N THR A 320 -2.92 4.78 -25.20
CA THR A 320 -4.32 5.17 -25.04
C THR A 320 -4.45 6.47 -24.23
N LEU A 321 -3.70 6.59 -23.12
CA LEU A 321 -3.62 7.83 -22.35
C LEU A 321 -3.07 9.00 -23.17
N ASN A 322 -2.05 8.78 -24.00
CA ASN A 322 -1.49 9.82 -24.88
C ASN A 322 -2.45 10.26 -26.00
N LYS A 323 -3.32 9.35 -26.49
CA LYS A 323 -4.37 9.69 -27.46
C LYS A 323 -5.52 10.48 -26.83
N ILE A 324 -5.80 10.21 -25.57
CA ILE A 324 -6.94 10.77 -24.81
C ILE A 324 -6.58 12.07 -24.08
N SER A 325 -5.32 12.23 -23.66
CA SER A 325 -4.88 13.39 -22.88
C SER A 325 -4.33 14.51 -23.76
N PHE A 326 -4.60 15.76 -23.38
CA PHE A 326 -4.01 16.96 -24.00
C PHE A 326 -2.57 17.23 -23.56
N VAL A 327 -2.08 16.50 -22.56
CA VAL A 327 -0.71 16.60 -22.04
C VAL A 327 0.04 15.38 -22.55
N SER A 328 0.94 15.56 -23.52
CA SER A 328 1.81 14.48 -23.96
C SER A 328 2.60 13.94 -22.76
N ALA A 329 2.25 12.74 -22.30
CA ALA A 329 3.08 12.06 -21.32
C ALA A 329 4.35 11.66 -22.07
N LYS A 330 5.41 12.47 -21.91
CA LYS A 330 6.74 12.10 -22.36
C LYS A 330 7.15 10.85 -21.60
N THR A 331 7.00 9.70 -22.23
CA THR A 331 7.53 8.43 -21.73
C THR A 331 9.02 8.60 -21.55
N ARG A 332 9.52 8.30 -20.35
CA ARG A 332 10.95 8.48 -20.07
C ARG A 332 11.81 7.40 -20.69
N HIS A 333 11.21 6.27 -21.06
CA HIS A 333 11.96 5.04 -21.28
C HIS A 333 11.74 4.36 -22.63
N PHE A 334 10.76 4.77 -23.46
CA PHE A 334 10.61 4.14 -24.77
C PHE A 334 9.88 5.01 -25.81
N GLU A 335 10.42 5.02 -27.03
CA GLU A 335 9.75 5.43 -28.28
C GLU A 335 8.84 4.31 -28.87
N MET A 336 8.44 3.32 -28.07
CA MET A 336 7.56 2.20 -28.50
C MET A 336 6.08 2.61 -28.53
N VAL A 337 5.78 3.88 -28.32
CA VAL A 337 4.43 4.46 -28.17
C VAL A 337 3.56 4.32 -29.42
N ASN A 338 4.06 3.72 -30.51
CA ASN A 338 3.35 3.61 -31.79
C ASN A 338 2.86 2.18 -32.13
N SER A 339 3.00 1.18 -31.25
CA SER A 339 2.43 -0.15 -31.51
C SER A 339 1.01 -0.25 -30.96
N SER A 340 0.02 -0.08 -31.83
CA SER A 340 -1.42 -0.20 -31.53
C SER A 340 -1.87 -1.60 -31.08
N SER A 341 -0.97 -2.58 -31.06
CA SER A 341 -1.20 -3.99 -30.70
C SER A 341 -0.52 -4.37 -29.39
N GLU A 342 -1.11 -5.32 -28.65
CA GLU A 342 -0.50 -5.96 -27.49
C GLU A 342 0.85 -6.59 -27.90
N VAL A 343 1.95 -5.97 -27.46
CA VAL A 343 3.31 -6.45 -27.79
C VAL A 343 3.66 -7.60 -26.85
N ASN A 344 3.83 -8.78 -27.42
CA ASN A 344 4.30 -9.95 -26.66
C ASN A 344 5.82 -9.86 -26.41
N LEU A 345 6.36 -10.68 -25.51
CA LEU A 345 7.78 -10.64 -25.16
C LEU A 345 8.70 -10.81 -26.38
N LYS A 346 8.34 -11.68 -27.32
CA LYS A 346 9.12 -11.92 -28.55
C LYS A 346 9.26 -10.64 -29.36
N GLN A 347 8.14 -9.96 -29.63
CA GLN A 347 8.13 -8.69 -30.35
C GLN A 347 8.88 -7.58 -29.60
N CYS A 348 8.82 -7.54 -28.26
CA CYS A 348 9.63 -6.61 -27.47
C CYS A 348 11.12 -6.87 -27.67
N VAL A 349 11.56 -8.13 -27.56
CA VAL A 349 12.97 -8.52 -27.74
C VAL A 349 13.45 -8.21 -29.16
N ASP A 350 12.62 -8.42 -30.18
CA ASP A 350 12.96 -8.09 -31.57
C ASP A 350 13.21 -6.61 -31.79
N LEU A 351 12.38 -5.76 -31.17
CA LEU A 351 12.52 -4.31 -31.24
C LEU A 351 13.79 -3.86 -30.51
N LEU A 352 14.10 -4.46 -29.36
CA LEU A 352 15.34 -4.21 -28.64
C LEU A 352 16.56 -4.62 -29.48
N ALA A 353 16.51 -5.78 -30.12
CA ALA A 353 17.56 -6.26 -31.02
C ALA A 353 17.80 -5.28 -32.17
N LYS A 354 16.74 -4.85 -32.87
CA LYS A 354 16.82 -3.90 -34.01
C LYS A 354 17.38 -2.53 -33.63
N LYS A 355 17.19 -2.09 -32.38
CA LYS A 355 17.71 -0.81 -31.89
C LYS A 355 19.15 -0.90 -31.33
N ASN A 356 19.83 -2.05 -31.48
CA ASN A 356 21.13 -2.32 -30.85
C ASN A 356 21.13 -1.99 -29.35
N PHE A 357 20.00 -2.26 -28.71
CA PHE A 357 19.79 -1.93 -27.30
C PHE A 357 20.80 -2.68 -26.43
N GLN A 358 21.39 -1.98 -25.46
CA GLN A 358 22.27 -2.55 -24.45
C GLN A 358 21.48 -2.72 -23.15
N PRO A 359 20.98 -3.93 -22.82
CA PRO A 359 20.16 -4.14 -21.63
C PRO A 359 20.85 -3.68 -20.35
N PHE A 360 22.17 -3.74 -20.31
CA PHE A 360 22.89 -3.51 -19.08
C PHE A 360 23.05 -2.04 -18.69
N GLU A 361 22.65 -1.11 -19.56
CA GLU A 361 22.71 0.35 -19.31
C GLU A 361 21.40 0.93 -18.73
N GLN A 362 20.26 0.22 -18.80
CA GLN A 362 18.93 0.76 -18.46
C GLN A 362 18.19 -0.06 -17.38
N LYS A 363 18.60 0.12 -16.12
CA LYS A 363 18.30 -0.78 -14.97
C LYS A 363 16.83 -0.95 -14.55
N SER A 364 15.99 0.09 -14.58
CA SER A 364 14.62 0.03 -14.02
C SER A 364 13.58 -0.55 -14.98
N PHE A 365 13.74 -0.27 -16.27
CA PHE A 365 12.80 -0.61 -17.34
C PHE A 365 12.80 -2.11 -17.71
N LEU A 366 13.86 -2.83 -17.35
CA LEU A 366 14.07 -4.20 -17.84
C LEU A 366 13.41 -5.26 -16.97
N ARG A 367 13.27 -4.99 -15.68
CA ARG A 367 12.53 -5.85 -14.75
C ARG A 367 11.03 -5.85 -15.05
N SER A 368 10.48 -4.74 -15.54
CA SER A 368 9.07 -4.62 -15.89
C SER A 368 8.68 -5.45 -17.12
N LEU A 369 9.62 -5.79 -18.01
CA LEU A 369 9.34 -6.69 -19.15
C LEU A 369 9.02 -8.13 -18.73
N SER A 370 9.34 -8.52 -17.50
CA SER A 370 8.89 -9.80 -16.94
C SER A 370 7.37 -9.95 -16.84
N PHE A 371 6.64 -8.83 -16.81
CA PHE A 371 5.18 -8.84 -16.88
C PHE A 371 4.63 -9.17 -18.28
N LYS A 372 5.48 -9.15 -19.32
CA LYS A 372 5.13 -9.62 -20.68
C LYS A 372 5.32 -11.13 -20.86
N LEU A 373 5.90 -11.84 -19.89
CA LEU A 373 5.81 -13.29 -19.85
C LEU A 373 4.37 -13.66 -19.50
N LYS A 374 3.63 -14.17 -20.48
CA LYS A 374 2.28 -14.70 -20.26
C LYS A 374 2.34 -15.79 -19.18
N ASP A 375 1.28 -15.91 -18.39
CA ASP A 375 1.14 -17.03 -17.46
C ASP A 375 0.98 -18.33 -18.24
N LEU A 376 2.11 -19.02 -18.44
CA LEU A 376 2.13 -20.37 -18.96
C LEU A 376 1.55 -21.33 -17.91
N PRO A 377 0.83 -22.38 -18.34
CA PRO A 377 0.37 -23.45 -17.47
C PRO A 377 1.47 -23.94 -16.51
N PRO A 378 1.13 -24.41 -15.30
CA PRO A 378 2.11 -24.84 -14.31
C PRO A 378 2.84 -26.17 -14.63
N SER A 379 2.90 -26.59 -15.90
CA SER A 379 3.64 -27.78 -16.35
C SER A 379 5.08 -27.42 -16.68
N VAL A 380 6.03 -28.22 -16.20
CA VAL A 380 7.46 -28.04 -16.48
C VAL A 380 7.73 -28.20 -17.96
N GLU A 381 7.08 -29.15 -18.61
CA GLU A 381 7.22 -29.49 -20.03
C GLU A 381 6.78 -28.33 -20.93
N VAL A 382 5.67 -27.67 -20.59
CA VAL A 382 5.20 -26.49 -21.33
C VAL A 382 6.20 -25.33 -21.24
N TRP A 383 6.81 -25.15 -20.07
CA TRP A 383 7.85 -24.13 -19.89
C TRP A 383 9.14 -24.49 -20.65
N LYS A 384 9.55 -25.76 -20.64
CA LYS A 384 10.70 -26.24 -21.42
C LYS A 384 10.48 -26.00 -22.91
N GLN A 385 9.33 -26.38 -23.45
CA GLN A 385 8.95 -26.14 -24.85
C GLN A 385 8.99 -24.64 -25.20
N TYR A 386 8.44 -23.79 -24.35
CA TYR A 386 8.48 -22.33 -24.56
C TYR A 386 9.92 -21.80 -24.61
N ILE A 387 10.80 -22.29 -23.72
CA ILE A 387 12.21 -21.88 -23.69
C ILE A 387 12.93 -22.37 -24.95
N ASP A 388 12.64 -23.60 -25.40
CA ASP A 388 13.23 -24.16 -26.62
C ASP A 388 12.84 -23.31 -27.83
N GLU A 389 11.54 -23.04 -28.00
CA GLU A 389 11.02 -22.21 -29.09
C GLU A 389 11.61 -20.80 -29.07
N PHE A 390 11.73 -20.18 -27.89
CA PHE A 390 12.25 -18.83 -27.76
C PHE A 390 13.76 -18.78 -27.98
N ASP A 391 14.52 -19.76 -27.48
CA ASP A 391 15.96 -19.82 -27.70
C ASP A 391 16.32 -20.16 -29.16
N ASP A 392 15.62 -21.11 -29.79
CA ASP A 392 15.77 -21.40 -31.23
C ASP A 392 15.53 -20.13 -32.06
N TYR A 393 14.51 -19.35 -31.68
CA TYR A 393 14.22 -18.07 -32.28
C TYR A 393 15.37 -17.05 -32.11
N MET A 394 15.86 -16.85 -30.88
CA MET A 394 16.97 -15.92 -30.60
C MET A 394 18.25 -16.32 -31.34
N GLN A 395 18.51 -17.61 -31.50
CA GLN A 395 19.64 -18.13 -32.27
C GLN A 395 19.46 -17.87 -33.77
N THR A 396 18.27 -18.13 -34.31
CA THR A 396 17.96 -17.91 -35.74
C THR A 396 18.13 -16.43 -36.12
N GLU A 397 17.67 -15.52 -35.26
CA GLU A 397 17.82 -14.06 -35.46
C GLU A 397 19.22 -13.53 -35.08
N SER A 398 20.17 -14.43 -34.73
CA SER A 398 21.55 -14.07 -34.34
C SER A 398 21.61 -12.99 -33.24
N MET A 399 20.72 -13.10 -32.25
CA MET A 399 20.62 -12.12 -31.17
C MET A 399 21.87 -12.08 -30.30
N SER A 400 22.22 -10.89 -29.82
CA SER A 400 23.42 -10.67 -29.02
C SER A 400 23.36 -11.41 -27.68
N LEU A 401 24.52 -11.82 -27.17
CA LEU A 401 24.65 -12.50 -25.89
C LEU A 401 24.06 -11.69 -24.70
N PRO A 402 24.23 -10.35 -24.63
CA PRO A 402 23.52 -9.51 -23.67
C PRO A 402 21.99 -9.64 -23.69
N LEU A 403 21.39 -9.74 -24.88
CA LEU A 403 19.94 -9.85 -25.03
C LEU A 403 19.43 -11.23 -24.63
N ARG A 404 20.20 -12.28 -24.92
CA ARG A 404 19.92 -13.65 -24.43
C ARG A 404 20.03 -13.75 -22.91
N ALA A 405 21.05 -13.13 -22.31
CA ALA A 405 21.20 -13.04 -20.85
C ALA A 405 20.03 -12.27 -20.21
N PHE A 406 19.55 -11.23 -20.88
CA PHE A 406 18.38 -10.48 -20.45
C PHE A 406 17.09 -11.33 -20.47
N PHE A 407 16.88 -12.16 -21.48
CA PHE A 407 15.77 -13.12 -21.49
C PHE A 407 15.84 -14.10 -20.29
N VAL A 408 17.03 -14.60 -19.97
CA VAL A 408 17.25 -15.47 -18.81
C VAL A 408 16.91 -14.74 -17.50
N ASP A 409 17.34 -13.49 -17.33
CA ASP A 409 17.02 -12.68 -16.14
C ASP A 409 15.50 -12.51 -15.94
N ILE A 410 14.77 -12.15 -17.01
CA ILE A 410 13.30 -12.03 -17.01
C ILE A 410 12.64 -13.33 -16.57
N LEU A 411 13.08 -14.45 -17.14
CA LEU A 411 12.54 -15.78 -16.83
C LEU A 411 12.75 -16.14 -15.36
N LEU A 412 13.96 -15.97 -14.84
CA LEU A 412 14.30 -16.29 -13.46
C LEU A 412 13.56 -15.41 -12.45
N ASN A 413 13.40 -14.12 -12.75
CA ASN A 413 12.60 -13.21 -11.92
C ASN A 413 11.14 -13.68 -11.79
N ARG A 414 10.52 -14.04 -12.93
CA ARG A 414 9.14 -14.55 -12.96
C ARG A 414 9.01 -15.87 -12.20
N LEU A 415 9.92 -16.81 -12.43
CA LEU A 415 9.91 -18.12 -11.78
C LEU A 415 10.09 -17.99 -10.26
N ALA A 416 11.04 -17.19 -9.79
CA ALA A 416 11.29 -17.00 -8.37
C ALA A 416 10.11 -16.34 -7.63
N THR A 417 9.34 -15.51 -8.33
CA THR A 417 8.18 -14.79 -7.77
C THR A 417 6.91 -15.64 -7.77
N HIS A 418 6.71 -16.54 -8.73
CA HIS A 418 5.42 -17.21 -8.92
C HIS A 418 5.44 -18.74 -8.85
N LYS A 419 6.61 -19.39 -8.85
CA LYS A 419 6.72 -20.86 -8.86
C LYS A 419 7.48 -21.38 -7.63
N SER A 420 7.38 -22.68 -7.39
CA SER A 420 8.16 -23.34 -6.32
C SER A 420 9.64 -23.44 -6.71
N PHE A 421 10.52 -23.55 -5.69
CA PHE A 421 11.95 -23.66 -5.94
C PHE A 421 12.31 -24.88 -6.81
N ASN A 422 11.70 -26.04 -6.56
CA ASN A 422 11.91 -27.24 -7.39
C ASN A 422 11.54 -27.01 -8.87
N PHE A 423 10.43 -26.32 -9.11
CA PHE A 423 10.00 -25.99 -10.47
C PHE A 423 11.04 -25.10 -11.15
N MET A 424 11.47 -24.03 -10.46
CA MET A 424 12.52 -23.15 -10.96
C MET A 424 13.80 -23.93 -11.27
N LEU A 425 14.24 -24.82 -10.37
CA LEU A 425 15.46 -25.59 -10.52
C LEU A 425 15.43 -26.50 -11.76
N LEU A 426 14.32 -27.21 -12.01
CA LEU A 426 14.14 -28.03 -13.22
C LEU A 426 14.24 -27.20 -14.51
N ILE A 427 13.71 -25.97 -14.49
CA ILE A 427 13.79 -25.07 -15.63
C ILE A 427 15.22 -24.55 -15.83
N VAL A 428 15.94 -24.22 -14.76
CA VAL A 428 17.34 -23.80 -14.88
C VAL A 428 18.21 -24.96 -15.37
N GLU A 429 18.01 -26.19 -14.86
CA GLU A 429 18.73 -27.37 -15.35
C GLU A 429 18.50 -27.60 -16.84
N HIS A 430 17.26 -27.46 -17.32
CA HIS A 430 16.95 -27.50 -18.76
C HIS A 430 17.73 -26.45 -19.55
N MET A 431 17.68 -25.20 -19.11
CA MET A 431 18.41 -24.10 -19.76
C MET A 431 19.92 -24.35 -19.82
N ILE A 432 20.50 -24.82 -18.71
CA ILE A 432 21.95 -24.97 -18.56
C ILE A 432 22.46 -26.23 -19.27
N TYR A 433 21.84 -27.39 -19.02
CA TYR A 433 22.31 -28.69 -19.50
C TYR A 433 21.84 -28.98 -20.92
N GLU A 434 20.57 -28.72 -21.24
CA GLU A 434 19.96 -29.10 -22.52
C GLU A 434 20.12 -27.98 -23.56
N ARG A 435 19.98 -26.72 -23.16
CA ARG A 435 20.04 -25.55 -24.06
C ARG A 435 21.36 -24.77 -24.04
N ASN A 436 22.35 -25.21 -23.25
CA ASN A 436 23.68 -24.61 -23.18
C ASN A 436 23.66 -23.09 -22.86
N LEU A 437 22.67 -22.62 -22.10
CA LEU A 437 22.48 -21.20 -21.74
C LEU A 437 23.30 -20.75 -20.52
N TRP A 438 24.39 -21.46 -20.20
CA TRP A 438 25.21 -21.15 -19.03
C TRP A 438 25.95 -19.81 -19.13
N GLN A 439 26.38 -19.42 -20.34
CA GLN A 439 26.99 -18.10 -20.57
C GLN A 439 25.98 -16.95 -20.35
N PRO A 440 24.79 -16.96 -21.00
CA PRO A 440 23.72 -16.01 -20.69
C PRO A 440 23.37 -15.93 -19.20
N PHE A 441 23.26 -17.09 -18.54
CA PHE A 441 22.97 -17.18 -17.11
C PHE A 441 24.02 -16.47 -16.26
N LEU A 442 25.31 -16.73 -16.51
CA LEU A 442 26.42 -16.08 -15.80
C LEU A 442 26.58 -14.60 -16.14
N MET A 443 26.27 -14.15 -17.37
CA MET A 443 26.46 -12.76 -17.76
C MET A 443 25.55 -11.77 -17.02
N THR A 444 24.54 -12.26 -16.32
CA THR A 444 23.78 -11.44 -15.35
C THR A 444 24.64 -10.90 -14.20
N GLU A 445 25.82 -11.49 -13.95
CA GLU A 445 26.81 -11.05 -12.95
C GLU A 445 27.54 -9.74 -13.34
N ASN A 446 27.56 -9.37 -14.63
CA ASN A 446 28.40 -8.28 -15.19
C ASN A 446 27.63 -7.02 -15.61
N ILE A 447 26.48 -6.76 -15.00
CA ILE A 447 25.64 -5.60 -15.33
C ILE A 447 26.18 -4.34 -14.63
N ILE A 448 27.16 -3.69 -15.26
CA ILE A 448 27.60 -2.28 -15.12
C ILE A 448 27.36 -1.67 -13.72
N ASP A 449 28.38 -1.76 -12.87
CA ASP A 449 28.49 -1.11 -11.55
C ASP A 449 27.33 -1.36 -10.55
N ASN A 450 26.31 -2.16 -10.88
CA ASN A 450 25.34 -2.71 -9.92
C ASN A 450 25.73 -4.15 -9.60
N LYS A 451 26.59 -4.28 -8.59
CA LYS A 451 27.02 -5.55 -8.00
C LYS A 451 25.92 -6.31 -7.25
N GLU A 452 24.65 -5.91 -7.39
CA GLU A 452 23.49 -6.38 -6.61
C GLU A 452 22.42 -7.10 -7.46
N ASN A 453 22.68 -7.39 -8.74
CA ASN A 453 21.68 -7.92 -9.68
C ASN A 453 22.17 -9.17 -10.47
N SER A 454 22.80 -10.13 -9.81
CA SER A 454 23.05 -11.45 -10.41
C SER A 454 21.82 -12.38 -10.38
N SER A 455 21.71 -13.28 -11.37
CA SER A 455 20.68 -14.35 -11.40
C SER A 455 20.60 -15.19 -10.13
N PHE A 456 21.69 -15.30 -9.37
CA PHE A 456 21.71 -16.07 -8.12
C PHE A 456 20.83 -15.45 -7.02
N HIS A 457 20.52 -14.14 -7.07
CA HIS A 457 19.56 -13.53 -6.14
C HIS A 457 18.16 -14.15 -6.26
N TYR A 458 17.77 -14.57 -7.47
CA TYR A 458 16.49 -15.25 -7.68
C TYR A 458 16.46 -16.63 -7.01
N PHE A 459 17.61 -17.32 -6.94
CA PHE A 459 17.71 -18.58 -6.21
C PHE A 459 17.53 -18.37 -4.71
N PHE A 460 18.22 -17.38 -4.13
CA PHE A 460 18.02 -17.00 -2.71
C PHE A 460 16.55 -16.67 -2.43
N HIS A 461 15.93 -15.85 -3.27
CA HIS A 461 14.52 -15.48 -3.11
C HIS A 461 13.59 -16.70 -3.19
N ALA A 462 13.75 -17.56 -4.20
CA ALA A 462 12.91 -18.74 -4.38
C ALA A 462 13.08 -19.76 -3.23
N MET A 463 14.31 -20.01 -2.80
CA MET A 463 14.62 -20.90 -1.68
C MET A 463 14.03 -20.40 -0.36
N SER A 464 14.01 -19.08 -0.12
CA SER A 464 13.45 -18.50 1.12
C SER A 464 11.96 -18.81 1.35
N ARG A 465 11.25 -19.21 0.28
CA ARG A 465 9.84 -19.55 0.30
C ARG A 465 9.59 -21.06 0.37
N ALA A 466 10.62 -21.87 0.17
CA ALA A 466 10.52 -23.32 0.27
C ALA A 466 10.54 -23.76 1.75
N ALA A 467 9.76 -24.78 2.09
CA ALA A 467 9.70 -25.31 3.45
C ALA A 467 11.02 -25.99 3.89
N SER A 468 11.88 -26.38 2.95
CA SER A 468 13.11 -27.13 3.21
C SER A 468 14.19 -26.74 2.20
N ALA A 469 15.00 -25.75 2.56
CA ALA A 469 16.05 -25.20 1.69
C ALA A 469 17.26 -24.61 2.46
N LYS A 470 17.41 -24.90 3.76
CA LYS A 470 18.49 -24.33 4.59
C LYS A 470 19.85 -24.87 4.15
N ILE A 471 19.95 -26.18 3.92
CA ILE A 471 21.18 -26.81 3.43
C ILE A 471 21.48 -26.32 2.00
N SER A 472 20.45 -26.27 1.15
CA SER A 472 20.57 -25.74 -0.21
C SER A 472 21.08 -24.30 -0.25
N LEU A 473 20.55 -23.44 0.63
CA LEU A 473 21.01 -22.06 0.81
C LEU A 473 22.45 -21.99 1.30
N LEU A 474 22.82 -22.85 2.26
CA LEU A 474 24.19 -22.94 2.77
C LEU A 474 25.18 -23.36 1.68
N THR A 475 24.84 -24.40 0.94
CA THR A 475 25.62 -24.90 -0.20
C THR A 475 25.81 -23.82 -1.26
N LEU A 476 24.72 -23.15 -1.66
CA LEU A 476 24.79 -22.04 -2.62
C LEU A 476 25.68 -20.91 -2.10
N PHE A 477 25.48 -20.48 -0.86
CA PHE A 477 26.27 -19.43 -0.23
C PHE A 477 27.77 -19.77 -0.19
N ASN A 478 28.13 -20.96 0.29
CA ASN A 478 29.53 -21.38 0.40
C ASN A 478 30.21 -21.47 -0.97
N ARG A 479 29.53 -22.02 -1.99
CA ARG A 479 30.06 -22.08 -3.36
C ARG A 479 30.25 -20.70 -3.97
N LEU A 480 29.27 -19.80 -3.82
CA LEU A 480 29.35 -18.43 -4.34
C LEU A 480 30.42 -17.60 -3.62
N LYS A 481 30.60 -17.80 -2.30
CA LYS A 481 31.64 -17.15 -1.50
C LYS A 481 33.05 -17.49 -2.01
N VAL A 482 33.30 -18.75 -2.41
CA VAL A 482 34.61 -19.19 -2.94
C VAL A 482 34.96 -18.50 -4.27
N ILE A 483 33.97 -18.23 -5.12
CA ILE A 483 34.19 -17.56 -6.42
C ILE A 483 34.19 -16.03 -6.34
N GLY A 484 34.08 -15.46 -5.12
CA GLY A 484 34.12 -14.00 -4.90
C GLY A 484 32.81 -13.28 -5.20
N TYR A 485 31.67 -13.98 -5.11
CA TYR A 485 30.35 -13.40 -5.31
C TYR A 485 30.04 -12.29 -4.29
N GLN A 486 29.39 -11.22 -4.76
CA GLN A 486 28.99 -10.10 -3.90
C GLN A 486 27.53 -10.25 -3.46
N PHE A 487 27.33 -10.72 -2.24
CA PHE A 487 26.00 -10.88 -1.65
C PHE A 487 25.37 -9.52 -1.37
N SER A 488 24.07 -9.39 -1.65
CA SER A 488 23.23 -8.25 -1.27
C SER A 488 22.63 -8.44 0.12
N VAL A 489 22.10 -7.36 0.72
CA VAL A 489 21.32 -7.48 1.98
C VAL A 489 20.10 -8.38 1.80
N HIS A 490 19.49 -8.38 0.60
CA HIS A 490 18.32 -9.21 0.30
C HIS A 490 18.63 -10.72 0.25
N ASP A 491 19.86 -11.11 -0.10
CA ASP A 491 20.27 -12.52 -0.05
C ASP A 491 20.33 -13.03 1.38
N PHE A 492 20.96 -12.25 2.27
CA PHE A 492 21.01 -12.57 3.70
C PHE A 492 19.61 -12.60 4.32
N LEU A 493 18.73 -11.64 3.98
CA LEU A 493 17.33 -11.68 4.40
C LEU A 493 16.62 -12.97 3.93
N SER A 494 16.91 -13.42 2.71
CA SER A 494 16.35 -14.64 2.14
C SER A 494 16.87 -15.88 2.86
N MET A 495 18.12 -15.88 3.32
CA MET A 495 18.70 -16.94 4.17
C MET A 495 18.14 -16.92 5.60
N LEU A 496 17.81 -15.76 6.17
CA LEU A 496 17.25 -15.69 7.53
C LEU A 496 15.79 -16.13 7.61
N LYS A 497 14.98 -15.88 6.57
CA LYS A 497 13.53 -16.19 6.56
C LYS A 497 13.15 -17.65 6.88
N PRO A 498 13.89 -18.67 6.42
CA PRO A 498 13.62 -20.06 6.78
C PRO A 498 13.87 -20.42 8.26
N CYS A 499 14.53 -19.57 9.04
CA CYS A 499 14.77 -19.79 10.46
C CYS A 499 13.47 -19.59 11.23
N LYS A 500 12.92 -20.68 11.77
CA LYS A 500 11.63 -20.65 12.50
C LYS A 500 11.72 -21.20 13.91
N TYR A 501 12.68 -22.09 14.15
CA TYR A 501 12.75 -22.86 15.38
C TYR A 501 14.07 -22.60 16.13
N TYR A 502 14.11 -22.99 17.40
CA TYR A 502 15.34 -22.92 18.21
C TYR A 502 16.48 -23.78 17.64
N SER A 503 16.15 -24.91 17.00
CA SER A 503 17.13 -25.74 16.28
C SER A 503 17.88 -25.00 15.17
N ASP A 504 17.39 -23.82 14.75
CA ASP A 504 17.97 -23.02 13.68
C ASP A 504 18.94 -21.94 14.19
N CYS A 505 19.19 -21.85 15.51
CA CYS A 505 20.01 -20.78 16.09
C CYS A 505 21.39 -20.65 15.47
N ASP A 506 22.11 -21.75 15.32
CA ASP A 506 23.50 -21.70 14.85
C ASP A 506 23.55 -21.24 13.38
N TYR A 507 22.59 -21.68 12.56
CA TYR A 507 22.43 -21.23 11.18
C TYR A 507 22.06 -19.74 11.12
N PHE A 508 21.16 -19.29 12.00
CA PHE A 508 20.79 -17.89 12.11
C PHE A 508 22.00 -17.01 12.45
N TYR A 509 22.77 -17.37 13.47
CA TYR A 509 23.98 -16.64 13.87
C TYR A 509 25.04 -16.66 12.77
N PHE A 510 25.20 -17.78 12.06
CA PHE A 510 26.07 -17.86 10.88
C PHE A 510 25.69 -16.86 9.79
N VAL A 511 24.40 -16.80 9.42
CA VAL A 511 23.92 -15.86 8.41
C VAL A 511 24.05 -14.41 8.89
N PHE A 512 23.75 -14.14 10.17
CA PHE A 512 23.84 -12.81 10.76
C PHE A 512 25.29 -12.32 10.85
N TYR A 513 26.24 -13.19 11.22
CA TYR A 513 27.66 -12.90 11.19
C TYR A 513 28.13 -12.51 9.78
N ASN A 514 27.77 -13.30 8.76
CA ASN A 514 28.17 -13.01 7.39
C ASN A 514 27.51 -11.73 6.84
N LEU A 515 26.25 -11.43 7.23
CA LEU A 515 25.58 -10.16 6.91
C LEU A 515 26.36 -8.97 7.49
N LEU A 516 26.68 -9.02 8.79
CA LEU A 516 27.40 -7.94 9.46
C LEU A 516 28.82 -7.80 8.92
N SER A 517 29.54 -8.91 8.69
CA SER A 517 30.87 -8.88 8.09
C SER A 517 30.89 -8.23 6.70
N THR A 518 29.78 -8.30 5.96
CA THR A 518 29.72 -7.83 4.56
C THR A 518 29.14 -6.42 4.45
N HIS A 519 28.08 -6.09 5.21
CA HIS A 519 27.28 -4.86 4.99
C HIS A 519 27.19 -3.92 6.18
N SER A 520 27.69 -4.27 7.37
CA SER A 520 27.49 -3.45 8.58
C SER A 520 27.96 -1.99 8.44
N HIS A 521 29.01 -1.72 7.67
CA HIS A 521 29.47 -0.35 7.38
C HIS A 521 28.44 0.51 6.64
N LYS A 522 27.57 -0.10 5.81
CA LYS A 522 26.51 0.60 5.07
C LYS A 522 25.34 1.03 5.96
N PHE A 523 25.29 0.54 7.19
CA PHE A 523 24.22 0.80 8.15
C PHE A 523 24.49 2.02 9.04
N LEU A 524 25.68 2.63 8.90
CA LEU A 524 26.01 3.92 9.49
C LEU A 524 25.50 5.05 8.59
N TYR A 525 24.76 6.00 9.16
CA TYR A 525 24.28 7.17 8.43
C TYR A 525 24.29 8.41 9.34
N PHE A 526 24.34 9.59 8.71
CA PHE A 526 24.27 10.86 9.41
C PHE A 526 22.81 11.33 9.51
N ASP A 527 22.30 11.46 10.73
CA ASP A 527 20.98 12.01 10.97
C ASP A 527 21.04 13.54 11.09
N LYS A 528 20.56 14.21 10.04
CA LYS A 528 20.51 15.69 9.96
C LYS A 528 19.63 16.32 11.05
N PHE A 529 18.70 15.58 11.65
CA PHE A 529 17.83 16.13 12.69
C PHE A 529 18.48 16.11 14.08
N SER A 530 19.25 15.06 14.39
CA SER A 530 19.98 14.96 15.66
C SER A 530 21.42 15.44 15.59
N ASP A 531 21.90 15.79 14.39
CA ASP A 531 23.28 16.21 14.11
C ASP A 531 24.31 15.17 14.57
N LYS A 532 23.96 13.88 14.44
CA LYS A 532 24.75 12.76 14.94
C LYS A 532 24.80 11.63 13.93
N PHE A 533 25.91 10.90 13.95
CA PHE A 533 25.98 9.60 13.29
C PHE A 533 25.17 8.58 14.08
N LEU A 534 24.36 7.81 13.37
CA LEU A 534 23.57 6.71 13.91
C LEU A 534 23.87 5.46 13.09
N TRP A 535 24.02 4.34 13.79
CA TRP A 535 24.09 3.03 13.16
C TRP A 535 22.78 2.29 13.47
N ARG A 536 22.11 1.76 12.43
CA ARG A 536 20.90 0.94 12.61
C ARG A 536 20.77 -0.12 11.53
N LEU A 537 20.33 -1.30 11.94
CA LEU A 537 19.91 -2.34 11.00
C LEU A 537 18.74 -1.84 10.13
N PRO A 538 18.66 -2.23 8.85
CA PRO A 538 17.49 -1.97 8.02
C PRO A 538 16.23 -2.58 8.64
N ASN A 539 15.09 -1.88 8.56
CA ASN A 539 13.82 -2.33 9.15
C ASN A 539 13.46 -3.76 8.71
N GLN A 540 13.70 -4.11 7.45
CA GLN A 540 13.42 -5.46 6.93
C GLN A 540 14.24 -6.56 7.64
N VAL A 541 15.47 -6.26 8.06
CA VAL A 541 16.32 -7.18 8.84
C VAL A 541 15.73 -7.29 10.25
N VAL A 542 15.40 -6.16 10.86
CA VAL A 542 14.76 -6.11 12.19
C VAL A 542 13.45 -6.91 12.21
N ASP A 543 12.63 -6.79 11.17
CA ASP A 543 11.35 -7.50 11.03
C ASP A 543 11.55 -9.03 10.96
N VAL A 544 12.58 -9.50 10.23
CA VAL A 544 12.89 -10.95 10.17
C VAL A 544 13.44 -11.47 11.50
N ILE A 545 14.35 -10.71 12.14
CA ILE A 545 14.90 -11.05 13.45
C ILE A 545 13.77 -11.14 14.49
N SER A 546 12.90 -10.13 14.55
CA SER A 546 11.79 -10.09 15.49
C SER A 546 10.74 -11.17 15.20
N GLY A 547 10.49 -11.51 13.94
CA GLY A 547 9.67 -12.65 13.55
C GLY A 547 10.24 -13.98 14.07
N TRP A 548 11.55 -14.22 13.90
CA TRP A 548 12.21 -15.40 14.43
C TRP A 548 12.15 -15.46 15.96
N LEU A 549 12.47 -14.36 16.65
CA LEU A 549 12.38 -14.26 18.11
C LEU A 549 10.96 -14.50 18.63
N SER A 550 9.93 -14.03 17.90
CA SER A 550 8.52 -14.23 18.29
C SER A 550 8.05 -15.68 18.15
N ASN A 551 8.71 -16.48 17.32
CA ASN A 551 8.43 -17.90 17.13
C ASN A 551 9.19 -18.78 18.13
N MET A 552 10.16 -18.23 18.86
CA MET A 552 10.75 -18.92 20.00
C MET A 552 9.72 -18.96 21.13
N GLU A 553 9.41 -20.15 21.64
CA GLU A 553 8.53 -20.29 22.81
C GLU A 553 9.05 -19.45 23.98
N ILE A 554 8.10 -18.97 24.80
CA ILE A 554 8.32 -18.07 25.93
C ILE A 554 9.30 -18.74 26.91
N GLY A 555 10.60 -18.41 26.81
CA GLY A 555 11.62 -19.03 27.66
C GLY A 555 13.10 -18.74 27.36
N LEU A 556 13.47 -18.22 26.19
CA LEU A 556 14.89 -17.98 25.83
C LEU A 556 15.23 -16.49 25.73
N GLN A 557 15.17 -15.81 26.88
CA GLN A 557 15.62 -14.43 27.04
C GLN A 557 17.09 -14.26 26.62
N GLU A 558 17.90 -15.31 26.78
CA GLU A 558 19.32 -15.36 26.40
C GLU A 558 19.60 -15.06 24.92
N ASN A 559 18.81 -15.61 23.98
CA ASN A 559 19.01 -15.33 22.54
C ASN A 559 18.61 -13.91 22.15
N THR A 560 17.56 -13.38 22.79
CA THR A 560 17.14 -11.99 22.59
C THR A 560 18.22 -11.05 23.12
N ASP A 561 18.69 -11.28 24.34
CA ASP A 561 19.73 -10.50 24.98
C ASP A 561 21.05 -10.59 24.20
N ARG A 562 21.39 -11.76 23.68
CA ARG A 562 22.60 -11.98 22.88
C ARG A 562 22.56 -11.23 21.55
N LEU A 563 21.44 -11.25 20.84
CA LEU A 563 21.31 -10.49 19.58
C LEU A 563 21.33 -8.98 19.81
N VAL A 564 20.68 -8.51 20.88
CA VAL A 564 20.74 -7.10 21.28
C VAL A 564 22.17 -6.71 21.60
N GLN A 565 22.89 -7.53 22.39
CA GLN A 565 24.29 -7.30 22.72
C GLN A 565 25.17 -7.24 21.47
N ILE A 566 25.09 -8.22 20.56
CA ILE A 566 25.87 -8.21 19.31
C ILE A 566 25.59 -6.94 18.49
N THR A 567 24.32 -6.54 18.40
CA THR A 567 23.91 -5.36 17.63
C THR A 567 24.42 -4.07 18.26
N ASP A 568 24.37 -3.97 19.60
CA ASP A 568 24.88 -2.82 20.33
C ASP A 568 26.41 -2.75 20.30
N ASP A 569 27.13 -3.87 20.45
CA ASP A 569 28.59 -3.93 20.38
C ASP A 569 29.11 -3.51 18.99
N VAL A 570 28.45 -3.95 17.91
CA VAL A 570 28.80 -3.54 16.53
C VAL A 570 28.50 -2.06 16.31
N LYS A 571 27.36 -1.58 16.82
CA LYS A 571 26.99 -0.16 16.76
C LYS A 571 28.01 0.70 17.49
N GLU A 572 28.38 0.34 18.72
CA GLU A 572 29.37 1.06 19.52
C GLU A 572 30.70 1.11 18.77
N TRP A 573 31.15 -0.02 18.22
CA TRP A 573 32.38 -0.05 17.42
C TRP A 573 32.35 0.94 16.25
N TYR A 574 31.26 0.97 15.46
CA TYR A 574 31.16 1.90 14.33
C TYR A 574 31.08 3.38 14.75
N LEU A 575 30.43 3.66 15.90
CA LEU A 575 30.34 5.02 16.43
C LEU A 575 31.70 5.48 16.96
N GLU A 576 32.45 4.62 17.64
CA GLU A 576 33.82 4.88 18.11
C GLU A 576 34.79 5.09 16.94
N GLU A 577 34.74 4.20 15.93
CA GLU A 577 35.60 4.29 14.74
C GLU A 577 35.36 5.61 13.99
N ARG A 578 34.10 6.05 13.90
CA ARG A 578 33.75 7.34 13.28
C ARG A 578 34.31 8.53 14.06
N LEU A 579 34.32 8.47 15.38
CA LEU A 579 34.87 9.51 16.25
C LEU A 579 36.39 9.61 16.12
N ASN A 580 37.06 8.47 15.95
CA ASN A 580 38.51 8.40 15.77
C ASN A 580 38.96 8.86 14.37
N HIS A 581 38.10 8.74 13.37
CA HIS A 581 38.39 9.10 11.96
C HIS A 581 37.35 10.08 11.38
N PRO A 582 37.23 11.32 11.90
CA PRO A 582 36.17 12.26 11.51
C PRO A 582 36.32 12.81 10.07
N GLU A 583 37.54 12.78 9.52
CA GLU A 583 37.85 13.30 8.18
C GLU A 583 37.54 12.31 7.05
N GLU A 584 37.37 11.02 7.36
CA GLU A 584 37.07 10.00 6.35
C GLU A 584 35.61 10.10 5.89
N THR A 585 35.39 10.03 4.58
CA THR A 585 34.06 10.07 3.97
C THR A 585 33.33 8.71 4.04
N THR A 586 34.06 7.62 4.23
CA THR A 586 33.53 6.24 4.29
C THR A 586 34.30 5.40 5.31
N ILE A 587 33.58 4.72 6.21
CA ILE A 587 34.20 3.79 7.18
C ILE A 587 34.33 2.40 6.56
N PRO A 588 35.45 1.69 6.76
CA PRO A 588 35.61 0.32 6.27
C PRO A 588 34.66 -0.68 6.95
N PRO A 589 34.46 -1.87 6.33
CA PRO A 589 33.82 -3.00 6.98
C PRO A 589 34.56 -3.39 8.27
N ILE A 590 33.80 -3.80 9.29
CA ILE A 590 34.36 -4.27 10.57
C ILE A 590 35.30 -5.46 10.33
N ASN A 591 36.45 -5.45 10.99
CA ASN A 591 37.43 -6.52 10.88
C ASN A 591 36.82 -7.85 11.36
N LYS A 592 36.99 -8.94 10.59
CA LYS A 592 36.48 -10.27 10.93
C LYS A 592 36.92 -10.77 12.31
N ALA A 593 38.17 -10.52 12.72
CA ALA A 593 38.65 -10.90 14.05
C ALA A 593 37.89 -10.15 15.16
N LYS A 594 37.62 -8.85 14.97
CA LYS A 594 36.83 -8.07 15.92
C LYS A 594 35.38 -8.55 15.96
N LEU A 595 34.78 -8.83 14.82
CA LEU A 595 33.42 -9.34 14.73
C LEU A 595 33.29 -10.75 15.35
N ARG A 596 34.28 -11.63 15.17
CA ARG A 596 34.35 -12.92 15.86
C ARG A 596 34.35 -12.74 17.37
N ASN A 597 35.17 -11.83 17.90
CA ASN A 597 35.19 -11.53 19.34
C ASN A 597 33.83 -11.04 19.88
N ILE A 598 33.05 -10.30 19.08
CA ILE A 598 31.69 -9.87 19.46
C ILE A 598 30.75 -11.07 19.54
N PHE A 599 30.82 -11.99 18.57
CA PHE A 599 29.97 -13.18 18.50
C PHE A 599 30.37 -14.31 19.47
N GLY A 600 31.62 -14.37 19.91
CA GLY A 600 32.14 -15.37 20.85
C GLY A 600 33.03 -16.41 20.19
N GLU A 601 33.25 -17.53 20.88
CA GLU A 601 34.20 -18.59 20.45
C GLU A 601 33.55 -19.75 19.68
N GLU A 602 32.22 -19.75 19.49
CA GLU A 602 31.53 -20.83 18.77
C GLU A 602 31.89 -20.83 17.28
N GLU A 603 32.71 -21.80 16.85
CA GLU A 603 33.21 -21.90 15.47
C GLU A 603 32.08 -22.04 14.41
N THR A 604 30.98 -22.67 14.80
CA THR A 604 29.80 -22.91 13.96
C THR A 604 29.16 -21.62 13.45
N PHE A 605 29.36 -20.49 14.12
CA PHE A 605 28.87 -19.18 13.68
C PHE A 605 29.70 -18.58 12.54
N PHE A 606 30.91 -19.09 12.31
CA PHE A 606 31.85 -18.46 11.39
C PHE A 606 32.04 -19.28 10.12
N ASP A 607 32.14 -20.59 10.29
CA ASP A 607 32.38 -21.55 9.22
C ASP A 607 31.42 -22.72 9.41
N MET A 608 30.35 -22.73 8.61
CA MET A 608 29.31 -23.76 8.65
C MET A 608 29.25 -24.46 7.30
N ASP A 609 29.40 -25.78 7.33
CA ASP A 609 29.13 -26.66 6.21
C ASP A 609 27.94 -27.57 6.50
N PHE A 610 27.64 -28.47 5.57
CA PHE A 610 26.51 -29.38 5.68
C PHE A 610 26.59 -30.31 6.91
N GLU A 611 27.76 -30.89 7.17
CA GLU A 611 27.98 -31.81 8.29
C GLU A 611 27.81 -31.07 9.62
N THR A 612 28.43 -29.89 9.74
CA THR A 612 28.31 -29.01 10.90
C THR A 612 26.86 -28.58 11.15
N PHE A 613 26.11 -28.24 10.10
CA PHE A 613 24.70 -27.86 10.22
C PHE A 613 23.83 -29.01 10.75
N GLN A 614 24.03 -30.23 10.25
CA GLN A 614 23.29 -31.41 10.73
C GLN A 614 23.59 -31.70 12.20
N ASP A 615 24.87 -31.72 12.58
CA ASP A 615 25.30 -31.97 13.96
C ASP A 615 24.71 -30.94 14.95
N CYS A 616 24.68 -29.66 14.56
CA CYS A 616 24.08 -28.59 15.35
C CYS A 616 22.57 -28.80 15.51
N GLY A 617 21.87 -29.10 14.41
CA GLY A 617 20.43 -29.35 14.41
C GLY A 617 20.06 -30.54 15.32
N GLU A 618 20.81 -31.62 15.29
CA GLU A 618 20.59 -32.80 16.15
C GLU A 618 20.83 -32.49 17.63
N LYS A 619 21.93 -31.80 17.96
CA LYS A 619 22.25 -31.37 19.35
C LYS A 619 21.14 -30.48 19.92
N ARG A 620 20.76 -29.42 19.21
CA ARG A 620 19.72 -28.46 19.64
C ARG A 620 18.33 -29.09 19.69
N SER A 621 18.03 -30.02 18.79
CA SER A 621 16.77 -30.80 18.84
C SER A 621 16.74 -31.72 20.06
N GLY A 622 17.89 -32.28 20.46
CA GLY A 622 18.04 -33.02 21.72
C GLY A 622 17.79 -32.15 22.95
N GLU A 623 18.34 -30.94 22.98
CA GLU A 623 18.12 -29.94 24.04
C GLU A 623 16.65 -29.51 24.14
N ALA A 624 16.00 -29.23 23.00
CA ALA A 624 14.60 -28.80 22.95
C ALA A 624 13.62 -29.92 23.37
N ARG A 625 13.90 -31.18 23.01
CA ARG A 625 13.09 -32.35 23.42
C ARG A 625 13.08 -32.57 24.93
N LEU A 626 14.07 -32.06 25.66
CA LEU A 626 14.12 -32.12 27.12
C LEU A 626 13.27 -31.03 27.79
N GLN A 627 12.82 -30.00 27.07
CA GLN A 627 12.18 -28.82 27.68
C GLN A 627 10.69 -28.65 27.40
N HIS A 628 10.12 -29.08 26.25
CA HIS A 628 8.65 -29.01 26.07
C HIS A 628 8.05 -30.08 25.14
N LEU A 629 6.98 -30.70 25.63
CA LEU A 629 5.91 -31.37 24.87
C LEU A 629 4.91 -30.29 24.43
N PHE A 630 4.44 -30.37 23.18
CA PHE A 630 3.44 -29.52 22.49
C PHE A 630 3.94 -28.24 21.80
N SER A 631 3.99 -28.27 20.47
CA SER A 631 3.24 -27.33 19.61
C SER A 631 3.18 -27.82 18.15
N ALA A 632 2.30 -27.18 17.39
CA ALA A 632 1.46 -27.76 16.34
C ALA A 632 2.14 -27.99 14.97
N SER A 633 1.44 -28.81 14.17
CA SER A 633 1.71 -29.17 12.78
C SER A 633 1.71 -27.95 11.85
N ASP A 634 2.88 -27.37 11.62
CA ASP A 634 3.16 -26.52 10.45
C ASP A 634 4.33 -27.13 9.65
N GLY A 635 4.16 -27.18 8.32
CA GLY A 635 4.95 -27.93 7.34
C GLY A 635 6.32 -28.42 7.79
N HIS A 636 6.42 -29.72 8.09
CA HIS A 636 7.66 -30.35 8.53
C HIS A 636 8.79 -30.12 7.52
N TYR A 637 9.94 -29.67 8.03
CA TYR A 637 11.19 -29.65 7.29
C TYR A 637 11.52 -31.07 6.80
N ASN A 638 11.75 -31.24 5.50
CA ASN A 638 12.14 -32.47 4.87
C ASN A 638 13.62 -32.41 4.44
N LEU A 639 14.45 -33.13 5.20
CA LEU A 639 15.89 -33.21 4.96
C LEU A 639 16.24 -33.83 3.59
N GLU A 640 15.50 -34.84 3.14
CA GLU A 640 15.74 -35.52 1.88
C GLU A 640 15.55 -34.57 0.69
N PHE A 641 14.52 -33.74 0.72
CA PHE A 641 14.31 -32.71 -0.31
C PHE A 641 15.40 -31.64 -0.29
N ASP A 642 15.80 -31.17 0.89
CA ASP A 642 16.86 -30.15 1.00
C ASP A 642 18.22 -30.70 0.52
N LEU A 643 18.54 -31.95 0.85
CA LEU A 643 19.72 -32.66 0.35
C LEU A 643 19.70 -32.84 -1.17
N SER A 644 18.55 -33.23 -1.72
CA SER A 644 18.36 -33.37 -3.17
C SER A 644 18.57 -32.04 -3.90
N TYR A 645 17.98 -30.96 -3.38
CA TYR A 645 18.18 -29.61 -3.89
C TYR A 645 19.64 -29.16 -3.80
N SER A 646 20.29 -29.36 -2.65
CA SER A 646 21.71 -29.06 -2.44
C SER A 646 22.59 -29.73 -3.48
N LYS A 647 22.44 -31.05 -3.68
CA LYS A 647 23.22 -31.80 -4.66
C LYS A 647 23.03 -31.27 -6.08
N ARG A 648 21.77 -31.02 -6.48
CA ARG A 648 21.46 -30.47 -7.81
C ARG A 648 22.09 -29.09 -8.05
N ILE A 649 22.12 -28.24 -7.02
CA ILE A 649 22.82 -26.93 -7.08
C ILE A 649 24.32 -27.14 -7.24
N GLU A 650 24.92 -28.07 -6.52
CA GLU A 650 26.35 -28.39 -6.65
C GLU A 650 26.69 -28.90 -8.05
N ASP A 651 25.89 -29.83 -8.57
CA ASP A 651 26.06 -30.40 -9.91
C ASP A 651 25.95 -29.30 -10.98
N LEU A 652 25.00 -28.37 -10.81
CA LEU A 652 24.80 -27.23 -11.69
C LEU A 652 25.99 -26.27 -11.68
N LEU A 653 26.46 -25.86 -10.50
CA LEU A 653 27.61 -24.97 -10.37
C LEU A 653 28.92 -25.62 -10.84
N SER A 654 29.08 -26.92 -10.61
CA SER A 654 30.24 -27.69 -11.07
C SER A 654 30.27 -27.81 -12.59
N TYR A 655 29.11 -28.07 -13.22
CA TYR A 655 28.99 -28.09 -14.67
C TYR A 655 29.36 -26.73 -15.27
N ILE A 656 28.76 -25.64 -14.76
CA ILE A 656 29.06 -24.28 -15.24
C ILE A 656 30.56 -23.96 -15.12
N SER A 657 31.19 -24.35 -14.01
CA SER A 657 32.62 -24.17 -13.79
C SER A 657 33.47 -24.96 -14.79
N SER A 658 33.08 -26.19 -15.11
CA SER A 658 33.77 -27.04 -16.09
C SER A 658 33.70 -26.44 -17.51
N GLN A 659 32.54 -25.91 -17.90
CA GLN A 659 32.35 -25.24 -19.20
C GLN A 659 33.20 -23.97 -19.32
N LYS A 660 33.27 -23.16 -18.25
CA LYS A 660 34.12 -21.96 -18.18
C LYS A 660 35.61 -22.28 -18.32
N GLN A 661 36.06 -23.43 -17.80
CA GLN A 661 37.45 -23.87 -17.95
C GLN A 661 37.75 -24.36 -19.37
N GLN A 662 36.79 -25.03 -20.03
CA GLN A 662 36.95 -25.49 -21.42
C GLN A 662 37.07 -24.33 -22.41
N GLN A 663 36.40 -23.20 -22.19
CA GLN A 663 36.51 -22.02 -23.06
C GLN A 663 37.77 -21.17 -22.86
N LYS A 664 38.47 -21.33 -21.72
CA LYS A 664 39.74 -20.63 -21.46
C LYS A 664 40.97 -21.35 -22.05
N LYS A 665 40.78 -22.59 -22.51
CA LYS A 665 41.77 -23.37 -23.26
C LYS A 665 41.52 -23.17 -24.74
#